data_AF-A0AAV0R074-F1
#
_entry.id   AF-A0AAV0R074-F1
#
_cell.length_a   1.000
_cell.length_b   1.000
_cell.length_c   1.000
_cell.angle_alpha   90.00
_cell.angle_beta   90.00
_cell.angle_gamma   90.00
#
_symmetry.space_group_name_H-M   'P 1'
#
loop_
_entity.id
_entity.type
_entity.pdbx_description
1 polymer ?
#
loop_
_entity_poly.entity_id
_entity_poly.type
_entity_poly.pdbx_seq_one_letter_code
_entity_poly.pdbx_strand_id
1 'polypeptide(L)'
;MAMMITRDVLEVGGGGGGISYEDWSDCLQTYLLSRDLWHLVVDEQPIDGNISSTEGRCWRRENAAALHAIKISCGSGLLRQIRGITSAKEAWEAVATLYYDQVEKQQAELLLDVQELPSGNVNVQEVNQPADDDLAELEACIRRGDISRLRDLIRRNPDSAARRFPGGRRGTGLHLAAKFGEAEVGYELMRAMREEDLEIKDGDGCTALHIAVAGGHRRMVREMVYRNKKLAAIFSGIIRSQRGAAVLPVEEASRKGDSDLVKLLYIVTPLRMLFDENDGKHGASVLKFCIHRGIWSIALDMLRHRPSMATTMDANNFNAAIQLSLMSTSFPSGSPVVFYLQILYSYIRVRLPGPLHPEEDNFGMSSLSNTKQTIDRQGQEETWCRKFNKTYHLKMAHMCSLELLTLVCQHVSSISSTPAGLRKLQGHGVCEAFHKAVENGIVEFVEEAAKACPALLYKVDDRGRNAFMTAVEYRQEQELEHLMDPMYRDKLNCTGETAKQVFVRTHLELATAGQQWMKEMATACSVVGALIITIMFTAALTVPGGNKDTGLPTLLDDRSFKIFMISDAISLYAASTSVLMFLAILTARYSMADFLRSLPTKMVIGLSTLFVSIAAMMVTFSATVVIVMDRQLEFVVPMILLAAVPVTLFMLLQFPLLIEIVMSTYGPSIFNRNLKPWL
;
A
#
# COMPACT_ATOMS: atom_id res chain seq x y z
N MET A 1 13.51 2.53 -3.26
CA MET A 1 14.46 2.32 -4.37
C MET A 1 15.91 2.59 -3.99
N ALA A 2 16.25 3.60 -3.18
CA ALA A 2 17.63 3.80 -2.65
C ALA A 2 18.18 2.61 -1.80
N MET A 3 17.31 1.73 -1.30
CA MET A 3 17.68 0.50 -0.59
C MET A 3 17.97 -0.71 -1.49
N MET A 4 17.80 -0.59 -2.81
CA MET A 4 18.06 -1.71 -3.73
C MET A 4 19.54 -1.78 -4.13
N ILE A 5 20.22 -0.63 -4.20
CA ILE A 5 21.66 -0.54 -4.55
C ILE A 5 22.58 -0.99 -3.41
N THR A 6 22.10 -1.01 -2.16
CA THR A 6 22.94 -1.36 -1.00
C THR A 6 23.00 -2.86 -0.71
N ARG A 7 22.24 -3.69 -1.45
CA ARG A 7 22.17 -5.13 -1.19
C ARG A 7 23.07 -5.95 -2.12
N ASP A 8 23.30 -5.44 -3.32
CA ASP A 8 24.03 -6.11 -4.38
C ASP A 8 25.21 -5.22 -4.78
N VAL A 9 26.38 -5.58 -4.28
CA VAL A 9 27.60 -4.79 -4.42
C VAL A 9 28.40 -5.35 -5.59
N LEU A 10 28.99 -4.49 -6.42
CA LEU A 10 29.86 -4.93 -7.51
C LEU A 10 31.15 -5.53 -6.94
N GLU A 11 31.35 -6.84 -7.11
CA GLU A 11 32.54 -7.59 -6.66
C GLU A 11 33.12 -8.45 -7.79
N VAL A 12 34.45 -8.57 -7.84
CA VAL A 12 35.16 -9.40 -8.82
C VAL A 12 35.68 -10.66 -8.14
N GLY A 13 34.99 -11.79 -8.32
CA GLY A 13 35.42 -13.12 -7.86
C GLY A 13 34.26 -14.08 -7.53
N GLY A 14 34.34 -15.32 -8.04
CA GLY A 14 33.28 -16.36 -7.98
C GLY A 14 32.98 -16.98 -6.61
N GLY A 15 33.14 -16.22 -5.52
CA GLY A 15 33.03 -16.70 -4.13
C GLY A 15 31.95 -16.01 -3.32
N GLY A 16 30.81 -15.63 -3.91
CA GLY A 16 29.61 -15.23 -3.17
C GLY A 16 28.95 -13.93 -3.65
N GLY A 17 27.73 -14.04 -4.19
CA GLY A 17 26.68 -13.01 -4.11
C GLY A 17 26.88 -11.63 -4.76
N GLY A 18 27.97 -11.34 -5.48
CA GLY A 18 28.12 -10.09 -6.25
C GLY A 18 27.28 -10.07 -7.53
N ILE A 19 26.78 -8.90 -7.94
CA ILE A 19 26.12 -8.69 -9.23
C ILE A 19 27.13 -8.46 -10.35
N SER A 20 26.80 -8.88 -11.58
CA SER A 20 27.64 -8.65 -12.76
C SER A 20 27.77 -7.15 -13.05
N TYR A 21 28.83 -6.74 -13.74
CA TYR A 21 29.00 -5.34 -14.14
C TYR A 21 27.83 -4.82 -14.99
N GLU A 22 27.27 -5.64 -15.89
CA GLU A 22 26.13 -5.28 -16.72
C GLU A 22 24.86 -5.06 -15.89
N ASP A 23 24.55 -5.97 -14.95
CA ASP A 23 23.40 -5.83 -14.05
C ASP A 23 23.56 -4.64 -13.09
N TRP A 24 24.78 -4.40 -12.61
CA TRP A 24 25.12 -3.26 -11.76
C TRP A 24 24.96 -1.94 -12.50
N SER A 25 25.47 -1.83 -13.73
CA SER A 25 25.38 -0.59 -14.51
C SER A 25 23.94 -0.24 -14.82
N ASP A 26 23.12 -1.22 -15.19
CA ASP A 26 21.71 -1.01 -15.53
C ASP A 26 20.89 -0.56 -14.29
N CYS A 27 21.12 -1.20 -13.14
CA CYS A 27 20.46 -0.83 -11.89
C CYS A 27 20.83 0.58 -11.43
N LEU A 28 22.12 0.92 -11.49
CA LEU A 28 22.61 2.22 -11.05
C LEU A 28 22.20 3.34 -12.01
N GLN A 29 22.21 3.08 -13.33
CA GLN A 29 21.71 4.00 -14.35
C GLN A 29 20.22 4.31 -14.12
N THR A 30 19.39 3.28 -13.93
CA THR A 30 17.95 3.45 -13.66
C THR A 30 17.71 4.28 -12.40
N TYR A 31 18.52 4.09 -11.35
CA TYR A 31 18.43 4.88 -10.14
C TYR A 31 18.84 6.34 -10.34
N LEU A 32 19.93 6.60 -11.05
CA LEU A 32 20.38 7.96 -11.33
C LEU A 32 19.37 8.70 -12.22
N LEU A 33 18.76 8.03 -13.20
CA LEU A 33 17.64 8.56 -13.99
C LEU A 33 16.43 8.92 -13.11
N SER A 34 16.06 8.06 -12.16
CA SER A 34 14.93 8.32 -11.23
C SER A 34 15.13 9.54 -10.32
N ARG A 35 16.37 10.02 -10.19
CA ARG A 35 16.74 11.19 -9.38
C ARG A 35 17.20 12.39 -10.21
N ASP A 36 17.07 12.31 -11.54
CA ASP A 36 17.52 13.32 -12.48
C ASP A 36 19.03 13.62 -12.42
N LEU A 37 19.83 12.61 -12.05
CA LEU A 37 21.29 12.72 -11.84
C LEU A 37 22.12 12.11 -12.99
N TRP A 38 21.49 11.44 -13.96
CA TRP A 38 22.20 10.71 -15.02
C TRP A 38 23.02 11.61 -15.94
N HIS A 39 22.55 12.83 -16.20
CA HIS A 39 23.24 13.81 -17.04
C HIS A 39 24.67 14.12 -16.56
N LEU A 40 24.92 14.05 -15.24
CA LEU A 40 26.22 14.30 -14.62
C LEU A 40 27.28 13.21 -14.88
N VAL A 41 26.84 12.06 -15.38
CA VAL A 41 27.73 10.92 -15.69
C VAL A 41 28.06 10.89 -17.19
N VAL A 42 27.20 11.45 -18.03
CA VAL A 42 27.33 11.41 -19.50
C VAL A 42 27.97 12.70 -20.05
N ASP A 43 27.52 13.86 -19.57
CA ASP A 43 27.89 15.14 -20.15
C ASP A 43 29.34 15.56 -19.81
N GLU A 44 29.94 16.46 -20.60
CA GLU A 44 31.24 17.05 -20.26
C GLU A 44 31.12 18.01 -19.08
N GLN A 45 32.14 18.02 -18.21
CA GLN A 45 32.18 18.94 -17.07
C GLN A 45 32.09 20.39 -17.56
N PRO A 46 31.36 21.28 -16.86
CA PRO A 46 31.33 22.69 -17.21
C PRO A 46 32.73 23.29 -17.07
N ILE A 47 33.26 23.80 -18.19
CA ILE A 47 34.56 24.48 -18.27
C ILE A 47 34.41 25.86 -17.59
N ASP A 48 34.81 25.93 -16.32
CA ASP A 48 35.08 27.17 -15.56
C ASP A 48 33.99 28.26 -15.53
N GLY A 49 32.74 27.89 -15.25
CA GLY A 49 31.63 28.82 -15.01
C GLY A 49 31.43 29.21 -13.54
N ASN A 50 32.33 30.04 -12.99
CA ASN A 50 32.16 30.81 -11.74
C ASN A 50 31.78 30.01 -10.46
N ILE A 51 32.79 29.58 -9.70
CA ILE A 51 32.77 28.77 -8.46
C ILE A 51 31.86 29.33 -7.33
N SER A 52 31.31 30.54 -7.48
CA SER A 52 30.42 31.23 -6.53
C SER A 52 28.95 31.35 -6.95
N SER A 53 28.60 31.01 -8.20
CA SER A 53 27.23 31.08 -8.71
C SER A 53 26.30 30.08 -8.02
N THR A 54 25.00 30.38 -7.97
CA THR A 54 23.96 29.47 -7.44
C THR A 54 23.90 28.16 -8.22
N GLU A 55 24.11 28.22 -9.54
CA GLU A 55 24.17 27.06 -10.44
C GLU A 55 25.38 26.16 -10.12
N GLY A 56 26.56 26.73 -9.87
CA GLY A 56 27.76 25.96 -9.49
C GLY A 56 27.68 25.33 -8.08
N ARG A 57 26.79 25.82 -7.20
CA ARG A 57 26.49 25.15 -5.92
C ARG A 57 25.53 23.98 -6.10
N CYS A 58 24.51 24.10 -6.96
CA CYS A 58 23.59 23.00 -7.28
C CYS A 58 24.33 21.84 -7.96
N TRP A 59 25.11 22.14 -9.01
CA TRP A 59 25.89 21.13 -9.71
C TRP A 59 26.83 20.35 -8.78
N ARG A 60 27.55 21.02 -7.87
CA ARG A 60 28.43 20.35 -6.88
C ARG A 60 27.67 19.41 -5.95
N ARG A 61 26.47 19.80 -5.52
CA ARG A 61 25.63 19.00 -4.63
C ARG A 61 25.10 17.76 -5.35
N GLU A 62 24.67 17.91 -6.59
CA GLU A 62 24.15 16.81 -7.41
C GLU A 62 25.26 15.86 -7.86
N ASN A 63 26.42 16.38 -8.27
CA ASN A 63 27.62 15.58 -8.56
C ASN A 63 28.08 14.79 -7.33
N ALA A 64 28.05 15.39 -6.13
CA ALA A 64 28.37 14.69 -4.89
C ALA A 64 27.35 13.59 -4.56
N ALA A 65 26.06 13.79 -4.85
CA ALA A 65 25.01 12.81 -4.64
C ALA A 65 25.14 11.61 -5.61
N ALA A 66 25.44 11.87 -6.88
CA ALA A 66 25.71 10.85 -7.89
C ALA A 66 26.99 10.06 -7.55
N LEU A 67 28.08 10.76 -7.20
CA LEU A 67 29.34 10.15 -6.78
C LEU A 67 29.18 9.29 -5.52
N HIS A 68 28.39 9.75 -4.56
CA HIS A 68 28.09 8.97 -3.36
C HIS A 68 27.32 7.69 -3.71
N ALA A 69 26.34 7.76 -4.61
CA ALA A 69 25.61 6.59 -5.09
C ALA A 69 26.52 5.56 -5.77
N ILE A 70 27.46 6.00 -6.61
CA ILE A 70 28.48 5.13 -7.23
C ILE A 70 29.34 4.48 -6.14
N LYS A 71 29.90 5.27 -5.23
CA LYS A 71 30.82 4.77 -4.18
C LYS A 71 30.17 3.74 -3.24
N ILE A 72 28.92 3.94 -2.83
CA ILE A 72 28.23 3.00 -1.93
C ILE A 72 27.79 1.70 -2.63
N SER A 73 27.77 1.70 -3.98
CA SER A 73 27.41 0.54 -4.79
C SER A 73 28.59 -0.37 -5.15
N CYS A 74 29.83 0.10 -4.93
CA CYS A 74 31.05 -0.63 -5.24
C CYS A 74 31.56 -1.47 -4.06
N GLY A 75 32.10 -2.65 -4.36
CA GLY A 75 32.76 -3.53 -3.39
C GLY A 75 33.93 -2.87 -2.69
N SER A 76 34.29 -3.38 -1.51
CA SER A 76 35.38 -2.83 -0.68
C SER A 76 36.71 -2.72 -1.45
N GLY A 77 36.96 -3.60 -2.41
CA GLY A 77 38.10 -3.57 -3.32
C GLY A 77 38.06 -2.40 -4.31
N LEU A 78 36.98 -2.26 -5.07
CA LEU A 78 36.79 -1.19 -6.06
C LEU A 78 36.69 0.19 -5.38
N LEU A 79 35.95 0.28 -4.25
CA LEU A 79 35.80 1.50 -3.47
C LEU A 79 37.16 2.07 -3.01
N ARG A 80 38.12 1.21 -2.65
CA ARG A 80 39.47 1.63 -2.25
C ARG A 80 40.20 2.33 -3.39
N GLN A 81 39.96 1.93 -4.63
CA GLN A 81 40.61 2.47 -5.82
C GLN A 81 39.96 3.78 -6.30
N ILE A 82 38.63 3.92 -6.18
CA ILE A 82 37.91 5.13 -6.60
C ILE A 82 37.75 6.19 -5.49
N ARG A 83 38.31 5.95 -4.29
CA ARG A 83 38.13 6.82 -3.11
C ARG A 83 38.54 8.28 -3.38
N GLY A 84 39.61 8.48 -4.14
CA GLY A 84 40.20 9.79 -4.45
C GLY A 84 39.50 10.57 -5.57
N ILE A 85 38.54 9.98 -6.29
CA ILE A 85 37.86 10.61 -7.41
C ILE A 85 36.79 11.59 -6.90
N THR A 86 36.70 12.77 -7.54
CA THR A 86 35.82 13.88 -7.13
C THR A 86 34.65 14.14 -8.10
N SER A 87 34.70 13.56 -9.29
CA SER A 87 33.66 13.64 -10.32
C SER A 87 32.89 12.32 -10.43
N ALA A 88 31.55 12.39 -10.54
CA ALA A 88 30.72 11.20 -10.74
C ALA A 88 31.03 10.51 -12.07
N LYS A 89 31.30 11.28 -13.14
CA LYS A 89 31.70 10.78 -14.46
C LYS A 89 33.02 10.01 -14.41
N GLU A 90 34.06 10.62 -13.84
CA GLU A 90 35.37 9.97 -13.70
C GLU A 90 35.28 8.69 -12.86
N ALA A 91 34.42 8.70 -11.82
CA ALA A 91 34.22 7.53 -10.99
C ALA A 91 33.52 6.41 -11.75
N TRP A 92 32.55 6.72 -12.61
CA TRP A 92 31.86 5.77 -13.46
C TRP A 92 32.81 5.10 -14.47
N GLU A 93 33.61 5.89 -15.18
CA GLU A 93 34.59 5.40 -16.16
C GLU A 93 35.72 4.57 -15.51
N ALA A 94 36.17 4.99 -14.33
CA ALA A 94 37.18 4.24 -13.56
C ALA A 94 36.66 2.87 -13.12
N VAL A 95 35.42 2.77 -12.65
CA VAL A 95 34.83 1.47 -12.25
C VAL A 95 34.77 0.49 -13.41
N ALA A 96 34.36 0.96 -14.60
CA ALA A 96 34.34 0.15 -15.82
C ALA A 96 35.74 -0.42 -16.13
N THR A 97 36.74 0.45 -16.16
CA THR A 97 38.11 0.09 -16.52
C THR A 97 38.72 -0.90 -15.53
N LEU A 98 38.53 -0.65 -14.23
CA LEU A 98 39.06 -1.50 -13.15
C LEU A 98 38.41 -2.89 -13.12
N TYR A 99 37.12 -2.98 -13.45
CA TYR A 99 36.41 -4.26 -13.49
C TYR A 99 36.99 -5.17 -14.58
N TYR A 100 37.13 -4.67 -15.82
CA TYR A 100 37.66 -5.48 -16.93
C TYR A 100 39.14 -5.85 -16.75
N ASP A 101 39.98 -4.96 -16.20
CA ASP A 101 41.39 -5.26 -15.89
C ASP A 101 41.54 -6.37 -14.82
N GLN A 102 40.62 -6.45 -13.85
CA GLN A 102 40.62 -7.53 -12.86
C GLN A 102 40.14 -8.88 -13.44
N VAL A 103 39.20 -8.86 -14.39
CA VAL A 103 38.72 -10.07 -15.08
C VAL A 103 39.82 -10.68 -15.95
N GLU A 104 40.59 -9.87 -16.68
CA GLU A 104 41.73 -10.34 -17.48
C GLU A 104 42.82 -10.97 -16.60
N LYS A 105 43.11 -10.39 -15.42
CA LYS A 105 44.08 -10.95 -14.46
C LYS A 105 43.65 -12.30 -13.89
N GLN A 106 42.37 -12.48 -13.55
CA GLN A 106 41.84 -13.76 -13.07
C GLN A 106 41.85 -14.85 -14.16
N GLN A 107 41.58 -14.50 -15.41
CA GLN A 107 41.67 -15.45 -16.53
C GLN A 107 43.11 -15.87 -16.83
N ALA A 108 44.09 -14.98 -16.62
CA ALA A 108 45.52 -15.29 -16.74
C ALA A 108 46.02 -16.19 -15.59
N GLU A 109 45.52 -16.04 -14.38
CA GLU A 109 45.84 -16.89 -13.21
C GLU A 109 45.25 -18.31 -13.34
N LEU A 110 44.03 -18.44 -13.88
CA LEU A 110 43.36 -19.73 -14.11
C LEU A 110 44.07 -20.60 -15.18
N LEU A 111 44.86 -19.98 -16.06
CA LEU A 111 45.67 -20.65 -17.08
C LEU A 111 47.00 -21.20 -16.54
N LEU A 112 47.44 -20.78 -15.34
CA LEU A 112 48.70 -21.21 -14.73
C LEU A 112 48.54 -22.40 -13.76
N ASP A 113 47.34 -22.67 -13.24
CA ASP A 113 47.07 -23.74 -12.25
C ASP A 113 46.76 -25.14 -12.87
N VAL A 114 46.88 -25.31 -14.19
CA VAL A 114 46.53 -26.58 -14.88
C VAL A 114 47.73 -27.57 -14.98
N GLN A 115 48.89 -27.27 -14.40
CA GLN A 115 50.05 -28.16 -14.41
C GLN A 115 50.57 -28.44 -13.00
N GLU A 116 49.92 -29.37 -12.28
CA GLU A 116 50.56 -30.43 -11.46
C GLU A 116 49.52 -31.15 -10.56
N LEU A 117 49.21 -32.42 -10.88
CA LEU A 117 48.59 -33.36 -9.95
C LEU A 117 49.24 -34.75 -10.13
N PRO A 118 49.78 -35.38 -9.08
CA PRO A 118 50.14 -36.79 -9.12
C PRO A 118 48.99 -37.69 -8.65
N SER A 119 48.82 -38.79 -9.37
CA SER A 119 47.86 -39.87 -9.16
C SER A 119 48.10 -40.63 -7.85
N GLY A 120 47.03 -40.91 -7.10
CA GLY A 120 47.08 -41.79 -5.92
C GLY A 120 45.70 -42.33 -5.53
N ASN A 121 45.42 -43.58 -5.93
CA ASN A 121 44.27 -44.37 -5.48
C ASN A 121 44.30 -44.60 -3.96
N VAL A 122 43.19 -44.32 -3.25
CA VAL A 122 42.79 -45.10 -2.06
C VAL A 122 41.25 -45.22 -2.00
N ASN A 123 40.81 -46.43 -2.32
CA ASN A 123 39.71 -47.21 -1.76
C ASN A 123 38.54 -46.50 -1.06
N VAL A 124 37.38 -46.53 -1.71
CA VAL A 124 36.06 -46.38 -1.08
C VAL A 124 35.74 -47.70 -0.38
N GLN A 125 35.87 -47.73 0.94
CA GLN A 125 35.08 -48.65 1.76
C GLN A 125 33.88 -47.89 2.30
N GLU A 126 32.73 -48.23 1.72
CA GLU A 126 31.42 -48.05 2.35
C GLU A 126 31.47 -48.61 3.78
N VAL A 127 31.23 -47.74 4.75
CA VAL A 127 30.79 -48.15 6.08
C VAL A 127 29.33 -47.71 6.20
N ASN A 128 28.43 -48.64 5.87
CA ASN A 128 27.03 -48.58 6.26
C ASN A 128 26.93 -48.45 7.78
N GLN A 129 26.29 -47.38 8.26
CA GLN A 129 25.78 -47.28 9.63
C GLN A 129 24.24 -47.29 9.60
N PRO A 130 23.57 -48.09 10.45
CA PRO A 130 22.11 -48.31 10.42
C PRO A 130 21.27 -47.16 11.01
N ALA A 131 21.83 -45.96 11.24
CA ALA A 131 21.17 -44.87 11.96
C ALA A 131 20.44 -43.86 11.05
N ASP A 132 20.57 -43.97 9.72
CA ASP A 132 20.02 -43.01 8.75
C ASP A 132 18.60 -43.39 8.26
N ASP A 133 18.30 -44.69 8.17
CA ASP A 133 16.97 -45.19 7.74
C ASP A 133 15.86 -44.86 8.75
N ASP A 134 16.12 -45.03 10.05
CA ASP A 134 15.16 -44.70 11.12
C ASP A 134 14.83 -43.19 11.16
N LEU A 135 15.81 -42.35 10.82
CA LEU A 135 15.65 -40.89 10.82
C LEU A 135 14.89 -40.41 9.56
N ALA A 136 15.16 -41.03 8.40
CA ALA A 136 14.37 -40.81 7.19
C ALA A 136 12.92 -41.28 7.36
N GLU A 137 12.70 -42.41 8.04
CA GLU A 137 11.36 -42.91 8.37
C GLU A 137 10.64 -41.99 9.36
N LEU A 138 11.34 -41.48 10.37
CA LEU A 138 10.81 -40.48 11.31
C LEU A 138 10.38 -39.20 10.57
N GLU A 139 11.21 -38.69 9.66
CA GLU A 139 10.85 -37.53 8.83
C GLU A 139 9.61 -37.80 7.98
N ALA A 140 9.51 -38.98 7.35
CA ALA A 140 8.36 -39.35 6.54
C ALA A 140 7.08 -39.45 7.37
N CYS A 141 7.14 -40.00 8.59
CA CYS A 141 6.00 -40.07 9.50
C CYS A 141 5.49 -38.68 9.90
N ILE A 142 6.41 -37.75 10.21
CA ILE A 142 6.07 -36.37 10.59
C ILE A 142 5.42 -35.64 9.42
N ARG A 143 5.94 -35.78 8.19
CA ARG A 143 5.37 -35.16 6.98
C ARG A 143 3.98 -35.68 6.63
N ARG A 144 3.67 -36.93 6.98
CA ARG A 144 2.39 -37.58 6.68
C ARG A 144 1.37 -37.49 7.82
N GLY A 145 1.78 -37.01 9.00
CA GLY A 145 0.92 -36.98 10.19
C GLY A 145 0.66 -38.36 10.81
N ASP A 146 1.52 -39.36 10.58
CA ASP A 146 1.33 -40.73 11.10
C ASP A 146 1.77 -40.84 12.57
N ILE A 147 0.85 -40.48 13.46
CA ILE A 147 1.07 -40.44 14.92
C ILE A 147 1.35 -41.82 15.50
N SER A 148 0.71 -42.87 14.97
CA SER A 148 0.86 -44.23 15.49
C SER A 148 2.28 -44.72 15.30
N ARG A 149 2.79 -44.59 14.06
CA ARG A 149 4.15 -45.00 13.73
C ARG A 149 5.22 -44.11 14.38
N LEU A 150 4.93 -42.81 14.49
CA LEU A 150 5.76 -41.87 15.24
C LEU A 150 5.94 -42.28 16.71
N ARG A 151 4.86 -42.66 17.41
CA ARG A 151 4.94 -43.11 18.82
C ARG A 151 5.81 -44.34 18.98
N ASP A 152 5.74 -45.28 18.05
CA ASP A 152 6.56 -46.50 18.11
C ASP A 152 8.05 -46.20 17.88
N LEU A 153 8.37 -45.31 16.94
CA LEU A 153 9.75 -44.86 16.70
C LEU A 153 10.33 -44.09 17.90
N ILE A 154 9.55 -43.16 18.48
CA ILE A 154 9.98 -42.40 19.67
C ILE A 154 10.16 -43.31 20.89
N ARG A 155 9.30 -44.32 21.08
CA ARG A 155 9.48 -45.31 22.17
C ARG A 155 10.75 -46.13 22.02
N ARG A 156 11.11 -46.50 20.79
CA ARG A 156 12.33 -47.26 20.51
C ARG A 156 13.59 -46.42 20.70
N ASN A 157 13.53 -45.14 20.34
CA ASN A 157 14.65 -44.21 20.47
C ASN A 157 14.18 -42.82 20.93
N PRO A 158 14.07 -42.56 22.24
CA PRO A 158 13.59 -41.28 22.77
C PRO A 158 14.43 -40.08 22.34
N ASP A 159 15.75 -40.24 22.22
CA ASP A 159 16.69 -39.19 21.81
C ASP A 159 16.49 -38.76 20.35
N SER A 160 15.77 -39.55 19.54
CA SER A 160 15.45 -39.19 18.15
C SER A 160 14.55 -37.95 18.03
N ALA A 161 13.74 -37.63 19.06
CA ALA A 161 12.82 -36.49 19.03
C ALA A 161 13.55 -35.13 18.99
N ALA A 162 14.70 -35.03 19.66
CA ALA A 162 15.55 -33.83 19.69
C ALA A 162 16.64 -33.83 18.59
N ARG A 163 16.78 -34.94 17.84
CA ARG A 163 17.81 -35.07 16.81
C ARG A 163 17.54 -34.13 15.63
N ARG A 164 18.61 -33.52 15.11
CA ARG A 164 18.56 -32.66 13.91
C ARG A 164 18.67 -33.54 12.66
N PHE A 165 17.80 -33.30 11.68
CA PHE A 165 17.85 -34.03 10.41
C PHE A 165 19.06 -33.62 9.56
N PRO A 166 19.68 -34.56 8.83
CA PRO A 166 20.67 -34.24 7.81
C PRO A 166 20.01 -33.48 6.66
N GLY A 167 20.63 -32.38 6.20
CA GLY A 167 20.11 -31.55 5.10
C GLY A 167 20.10 -30.04 5.38
N GLY A 168 19.74 -29.25 4.35
CA GLY A 168 20.06 -27.82 4.25
C GLY A 168 19.59 -26.92 5.40
N ARG A 169 18.48 -27.23 6.09
CA ARG A 169 18.00 -26.42 7.23
C ARG A 169 18.31 -27.01 8.60
N ARG A 170 18.93 -28.20 8.74
CA ARG A 170 19.35 -28.78 10.04
C ARG A 170 18.32 -28.64 11.20
N GLY A 171 17.02 -28.75 10.93
CA GLY A 171 15.95 -28.64 11.95
C GLY A 171 15.67 -29.96 12.67
N THR A 172 14.93 -29.93 13.77
CA THR A 172 14.45 -31.13 14.48
C THR A 172 13.08 -31.59 13.97
N GLY A 173 12.59 -32.75 14.45
CA GLY A 173 11.22 -33.23 14.24
C GLY A 173 10.18 -32.14 14.50
N LEU A 174 10.38 -31.37 15.56
CA LEU A 174 9.47 -30.31 15.97
C LEU A 174 9.42 -29.15 14.97
N HIS A 175 10.53 -28.83 14.27
CA HIS A 175 10.55 -27.81 13.22
C HIS A 175 9.75 -28.25 11.99
N LEU A 176 9.82 -29.54 11.64
CA LEU A 176 9.03 -30.10 10.53
C LEU A 176 7.55 -30.15 10.90
N ALA A 177 7.20 -30.65 12.08
CA ALA A 177 5.83 -30.61 12.59
C ALA A 177 5.30 -29.17 12.58
N ALA A 178 6.15 -28.21 12.95
CA ALA A 178 5.80 -26.81 12.92
C ALA A 178 5.60 -26.22 11.52
N LYS A 179 6.35 -26.69 10.55
CA LYS A 179 6.22 -26.27 9.15
C LYS A 179 4.94 -26.78 8.49
N PHE A 180 4.52 -28.00 8.83
CA PHE A 180 3.32 -28.63 8.27
C PHE A 180 2.05 -28.37 9.09
N GLY A 181 2.19 -27.82 10.30
CA GLY A 181 1.04 -27.53 11.17
C GLY A 181 0.45 -28.75 11.86
N GLU A 182 1.22 -29.84 11.94
CA GLU A 182 0.81 -31.12 12.53
C GLU A 182 0.85 -31.04 14.05
N ALA A 183 -0.18 -30.43 14.66
CA ALA A 183 -0.23 -30.15 16.09
C ALA A 183 -0.10 -31.42 16.95
N GLU A 184 -0.78 -32.50 16.56
CA GLU A 184 -0.77 -33.77 17.30
C GLU A 184 0.61 -34.46 17.26
N VAL A 185 1.27 -34.44 16.10
CA VAL A 185 2.67 -34.89 15.96
C VAL A 185 3.59 -34.02 16.80
N GLY A 186 3.41 -32.70 16.77
CA GLY A 186 4.14 -31.76 17.60
C GLY A 186 3.99 -32.05 19.10
N TYR A 187 2.78 -32.41 19.56
CA TYR A 187 2.55 -32.78 20.96
C TYR A 187 3.31 -34.01 21.39
N GLU A 188 3.31 -35.07 20.58
CA GLU A 188 4.06 -36.28 20.90
C GLU A 188 5.57 -36.03 20.92
N LEU A 189 6.09 -35.22 19.99
CA LEU A 189 7.49 -34.81 20.00
C LEU A 189 7.83 -33.99 21.26
N MET A 190 7.02 -32.99 21.61
CA MET A 190 7.23 -32.17 22.81
C MET A 190 7.12 -32.95 24.13
N ARG A 191 6.42 -34.10 24.14
CA ARG A 191 6.37 -35.00 25.32
C ARG A 191 7.65 -35.81 25.50
N ALA A 192 8.37 -36.08 24.41
CA ALA A 192 9.63 -36.81 24.42
C ALA A 192 10.86 -35.91 24.56
N MET A 193 10.71 -34.61 24.30
CA MET A 193 11.77 -33.60 24.40
C MET A 193 11.86 -32.98 25.80
N ARG A 194 13.06 -32.57 26.22
CA ARG A 194 13.27 -31.73 27.42
C ARG A 194 12.92 -30.27 27.12
N GLU A 195 12.76 -29.44 28.16
CA GLU A 195 12.44 -28.02 27.97
C GLU A 195 13.51 -27.27 27.16
N GLU A 196 14.78 -27.61 27.38
CA GLU A 196 15.93 -27.03 26.67
C GLU A 196 15.97 -27.47 25.20
N ASP A 197 15.49 -28.67 24.89
CA ASP A 197 15.45 -29.19 23.52
C ASP A 197 14.47 -28.39 22.64
N LEU A 198 13.46 -27.74 23.26
CA LEU A 198 12.53 -26.85 22.55
C LEU A 198 13.21 -25.56 22.07
N GLU A 199 14.34 -25.19 22.67
CA GLU A 199 15.13 -24.00 22.33
C GLU A 199 16.08 -24.22 21.15
N ILE A 200 16.20 -25.48 20.67
CA ILE A 200 17.03 -25.82 19.51
C ILE A 200 16.61 -24.97 18.31
N LYS A 201 17.61 -24.34 17.69
CA LYS A 201 17.45 -23.57 16.47
C LYS A 201 17.75 -24.43 15.26
N ASP A 202 17.10 -24.17 14.13
CA ASP A 202 17.44 -24.73 12.84
C ASP A 202 18.66 -24.01 12.22
N GLY A 203 18.99 -24.33 10.97
CA GLY A 203 20.08 -23.74 10.19
C GLY A 203 19.83 -22.28 9.79
N ASP A 204 18.57 -21.83 9.83
CA ASP A 204 18.19 -20.43 9.66
C ASP A 204 18.19 -19.68 11.01
N GLY A 205 18.62 -20.33 12.09
CA GLY A 205 18.63 -19.80 13.46
C GLY A 205 17.24 -19.66 14.09
N CYS A 206 16.20 -20.23 13.47
CA CYS A 206 14.83 -20.16 13.95
C CYS A 206 14.54 -21.34 14.89
N THR A 207 13.83 -21.09 16.00
CA THR A 207 13.24 -22.19 16.79
C THR A 207 11.96 -22.70 16.14
N ALA A 208 11.49 -23.88 16.53
CA ALA A 208 10.21 -24.41 16.05
C ALA A 208 9.02 -23.46 16.32
N LEU A 209 9.09 -22.66 17.39
CA LEU A 209 8.09 -21.63 17.69
C LEU A 209 8.02 -20.56 16.60
N HIS A 210 9.15 -20.11 16.05
CA HIS A 210 9.15 -19.11 14.97
C HIS A 210 8.45 -19.64 13.72
N ILE A 211 8.70 -20.90 13.36
CA ILE A 211 8.05 -21.56 12.23
C ILE A 211 6.55 -21.69 12.49
N ALA A 212 6.17 -22.13 13.70
CA ALA A 212 4.78 -22.25 14.14
C ALA A 212 4.01 -20.93 14.03
N VAL A 213 4.62 -19.83 14.46
CA VAL A 213 4.05 -18.48 14.39
C VAL A 213 3.96 -18.00 12.94
N ALA A 214 5.02 -18.21 12.14
CA ALA A 214 5.02 -17.83 10.73
C ALA A 214 3.95 -18.57 9.91
N GLY A 215 3.65 -19.82 10.27
CA GLY A 215 2.58 -20.66 9.70
C GLY A 215 1.19 -20.43 10.31
N GLY A 216 1.05 -19.63 11.37
CA GLY A 216 -0.23 -19.37 12.03
C GLY A 216 -0.80 -20.57 12.80
N HIS A 217 0.05 -21.51 13.24
CA HIS A 217 -0.36 -22.76 13.88
C HIS A 217 -0.67 -22.59 15.36
N ARG A 218 -1.78 -21.92 15.67
CA ARG A 218 -2.17 -21.45 17.02
C ARG A 218 -2.16 -22.50 18.12
N ARG A 219 -2.67 -23.70 17.83
CA ARG A 219 -2.72 -24.82 18.78
C ARG A 219 -1.33 -25.25 19.23
N MET A 220 -0.39 -25.26 18.31
CA MET A 220 0.99 -25.67 18.58
C MET A 220 1.80 -24.54 19.23
N VAL A 221 1.58 -23.27 18.82
CA VAL A 221 2.19 -22.11 19.49
C VAL A 221 1.84 -22.06 20.98
N ARG A 222 0.56 -22.22 21.33
CA ARG A 222 0.11 -22.21 22.74
C ARG A 222 0.82 -23.25 23.59
N GLU A 223 1.03 -24.43 23.04
CA GLU A 223 1.56 -25.59 23.77
C GLU A 223 3.07 -25.52 23.91
N MET A 224 3.77 -25.04 22.87
CA MET A 224 5.20 -24.71 22.96
C MET A 224 5.45 -23.66 24.05
N VAL A 225 4.66 -22.58 24.06
CA VAL A 225 4.80 -21.48 25.02
C VAL A 225 4.43 -21.92 26.45
N TYR A 226 3.41 -22.77 26.59
CA TYR A 226 3.01 -23.34 27.87
C TYR A 226 4.13 -24.19 28.48
N ARG A 227 4.81 -25.00 27.65
CA ARG A 227 5.93 -25.87 28.07
C ARG A 227 7.21 -25.11 28.34
N ASN A 228 7.56 -24.12 27.52
CA ASN A 228 8.74 -23.29 27.75
C ASN A 228 8.46 -21.83 27.38
N LYS A 229 8.21 -21.01 28.40
CA LYS A 229 7.95 -19.56 28.25
C LYS A 229 9.17 -18.79 27.72
N LYS A 230 10.40 -19.30 27.92
CA LYS A 230 11.63 -18.64 27.43
C LYS A 230 11.65 -18.54 25.91
N LEU A 231 10.98 -19.45 25.21
CA LEU A 231 10.87 -19.43 23.75
C LEU A 231 10.35 -18.09 23.21
N ALA A 232 9.48 -17.40 23.96
CA ALA A 232 8.94 -16.10 23.58
C ALA A 232 9.97 -14.95 23.62
N ALA A 233 11.13 -15.17 24.24
CA ALA A 233 12.24 -14.22 24.35
C ALA A 233 13.44 -14.60 23.46
N ILE A 234 13.41 -15.75 22.78
CA ILE A 234 14.50 -16.18 21.91
C ILE A 234 14.35 -15.50 20.56
N PHE A 235 15.40 -14.79 20.14
CA PHE A 235 15.46 -14.23 18.79
C PHE A 235 15.66 -15.31 17.72
N SER A 236 15.00 -15.14 16.57
CA SER A 236 15.27 -15.89 15.35
C SER A 236 16.71 -15.67 14.85
N GLY A 237 17.15 -16.45 13.87
CA GLY A 237 18.32 -16.08 13.07
C GLY A 237 17.99 -14.99 12.07
N ILE A 238 18.95 -14.69 11.18
CA ILE A 238 18.79 -13.67 10.14
C ILE A 238 17.81 -14.17 9.09
N ILE A 239 16.57 -13.71 9.15
CA ILE A 239 15.55 -14.05 8.15
C ILE A 239 15.79 -13.17 6.91
N ARG A 240 16.07 -13.80 5.76
CA ARG A 240 16.35 -13.09 4.48
C ARG A 240 15.27 -12.10 4.04
N SER A 241 14.03 -12.27 4.51
CA SER A 241 12.89 -11.37 4.25
C SER A 241 12.91 -10.08 5.10
N GLN A 242 13.73 -10.00 6.15
CA GLN A 242 13.72 -8.90 7.13
C GLN A 242 15.01 -8.09 7.17
N ARG A 243 15.58 -7.77 6.00
CA ARG A 243 16.74 -6.87 5.83
C ARG A 243 17.94 -7.16 6.77
N GLY A 244 18.06 -8.39 7.31
CA GLY A 244 19.20 -8.76 8.15
C GLY A 244 18.96 -8.83 9.67
N ALA A 245 17.77 -8.52 10.19
CA ALA A 245 17.54 -8.45 11.65
C ALA A 245 16.95 -9.75 12.24
N ALA A 246 17.48 -10.13 13.41
CA ALA A 246 16.89 -11.16 14.27
C ALA A 246 15.62 -10.61 14.94
N VAL A 247 14.56 -11.41 15.04
CA VAL A 247 13.26 -10.93 15.56
C VAL A 247 12.69 -11.85 16.62
N LEU A 248 11.83 -11.28 17.48
CA LEU A 248 11.07 -12.05 18.47
C LEU A 248 9.83 -12.72 17.84
N PRO A 249 9.33 -13.81 18.42
CA PRO A 249 8.08 -14.44 17.98
C PRO A 249 6.88 -13.47 17.95
N VAL A 250 6.79 -12.55 18.92
CA VAL A 250 5.70 -11.54 18.97
C VAL A 250 5.78 -10.54 17.80
N GLU A 251 6.99 -10.18 17.35
CA GLU A 251 7.17 -9.35 16.16
C GLU A 251 6.72 -10.09 14.89
N GLU A 252 7.05 -11.38 14.78
CA GLU A 252 6.59 -12.23 13.67
C GLU A 252 5.07 -12.29 13.61
N ALA A 253 4.42 -12.56 14.75
CA ALA A 253 2.97 -12.58 14.86
C ALA A 253 2.35 -11.22 14.50
N SER A 254 2.95 -10.13 14.96
CA SER A 254 2.46 -8.76 14.72
C SER A 254 2.46 -8.43 13.23
N ARG A 255 3.52 -8.80 12.51
CA ARG A 255 3.62 -8.62 11.06
C ARG A 255 2.55 -9.40 10.30
N LYS A 256 2.26 -10.63 10.73
CA LYS A 256 1.19 -11.47 10.16
C LYS A 256 -0.20 -10.91 10.46
N GLY A 257 -0.38 -10.27 11.62
CA GLY A 257 -1.64 -9.64 12.02
C GLY A 257 -2.63 -10.61 12.68
N ASP A 258 -2.19 -11.77 13.17
CA ASP A 258 -3.05 -12.69 13.92
C ASP A 258 -3.25 -12.17 15.35
N SER A 259 -4.27 -11.33 15.54
CA SER A 259 -4.57 -10.61 16.80
C SER A 259 -4.43 -11.46 18.05
N ASP A 260 -4.91 -12.71 18.02
CA ASP A 260 -4.88 -13.56 19.20
C ASP A 260 -3.50 -14.18 19.45
N LEU A 261 -2.72 -14.49 18.40
CA LEU A 261 -1.33 -14.89 18.55
C LEU A 261 -0.47 -13.73 19.07
N VAL A 262 -0.71 -12.52 18.59
CA VAL A 262 0.02 -11.35 19.10
C VAL A 262 -0.30 -11.14 20.58
N LYS A 263 -1.58 -11.23 20.99
CA LYS A 263 -1.97 -11.11 22.41
C LYS A 263 -1.31 -12.18 23.27
N LEU A 264 -1.37 -13.44 22.83
CA LEU A 264 -0.75 -14.57 23.52
C LEU A 264 0.75 -14.33 23.73
N LEU A 265 1.47 -13.99 22.66
CA LEU A 265 2.92 -13.80 22.70
C LEU A 265 3.31 -12.54 23.47
N TYR A 266 2.54 -11.45 23.35
CA TYR A 266 2.77 -10.23 24.10
C TYR A 266 2.72 -10.45 25.61
N ILE A 267 1.76 -11.23 26.10
CA ILE A 267 1.62 -11.53 27.53
C ILE A 267 2.80 -12.36 28.06
N VAL A 268 3.35 -13.28 27.26
CA VAL A 268 4.44 -14.17 27.70
C VAL A 268 5.83 -13.61 27.42
N THR A 269 5.99 -12.66 26.50
CA THR A 269 7.27 -12.02 26.21
C THR A 269 7.61 -11.03 27.34
N PRO A 270 8.78 -11.14 27.98
CA PRO A 270 9.20 -10.19 29.01
C PRO A 270 9.30 -8.77 28.43
N LEU A 271 8.64 -7.79 29.07
CA LEU A 271 8.55 -6.41 28.56
C LEU A 271 9.92 -5.74 28.32
N ARG A 272 10.96 -6.12 29.07
CA ARG A 272 12.35 -5.65 28.84
C ARG A 272 12.85 -5.95 27.42
N MET A 273 12.43 -7.07 26.84
CA MET A 273 12.79 -7.48 25.48
C MET A 273 12.16 -6.57 24.43
N LEU A 274 11.06 -5.89 24.76
CA LEU A 274 10.35 -4.98 23.88
C LEU A 274 10.78 -3.52 24.09
N PHE A 275 10.95 -3.10 25.33
CA PHE A 275 11.16 -1.68 25.67
C PHE A 275 12.62 -1.27 25.84
N ASP A 276 13.50 -2.19 26.24
CA ASP A 276 14.87 -1.86 26.63
C ASP A 276 15.91 -2.45 25.66
N GLU A 277 15.71 -3.69 25.19
CA GLU A 277 16.61 -4.34 24.24
C GLU A 277 16.70 -3.58 22.91
N ASN A 278 17.93 -3.41 22.40
CA ASN A 278 18.23 -2.71 21.14
C ASN A 278 17.55 -1.32 21.06
N ASP A 279 17.62 -0.55 22.15
CA ASP A 279 16.99 0.77 22.31
C ASP A 279 15.47 0.78 22.07
N GLY A 280 14.80 -0.35 22.33
CA GLY A 280 13.36 -0.50 22.14
C GLY A 280 12.92 -0.68 20.69
N LYS A 281 13.84 -0.91 19.74
CA LYS A 281 13.51 -1.13 18.31
C LYS A 281 12.54 -2.28 18.09
N HIS A 282 12.64 -3.34 18.90
CA HIS A 282 11.74 -4.50 18.85
C HIS A 282 10.31 -4.12 19.25
N GLY A 283 10.14 -3.38 20.36
CA GLY A 283 8.86 -2.83 20.76
C GLY A 283 8.29 -1.85 19.73
N ALA A 284 9.13 -1.02 19.10
CA ALA A 284 8.69 -0.08 18.07
C ALA A 284 8.15 -0.82 16.83
N SER A 285 8.81 -1.92 16.44
CA SER A 285 8.37 -2.83 15.38
C SER A 285 7.00 -3.45 15.69
N VAL A 286 6.83 -4.04 16.89
CA VAL A 286 5.55 -4.60 17.34
C VAL A 286 4.45 -3.53 17.32
N LEU A 287 4.72 -2.36 17.89
CA LEU A 287 3.76 -1.26 17.98
C LEU A 287 3.32 -0.77 16.60
N LYS A 288 4.27 -0.55 15.69
CA LYS A 288 3.99 -0.17 14.30
C LYS A 288 3.08 -1.19 13.61
N PHE A 289 3.41 -2.49 13.69
CA PHE A 289 2.59 -3.52 13.07
C PHE A 289 1.20 -3.64 13.71
N CYS A 290 1.09 -3.48 15.03
CA CYS A 290 -0.20 -3.48 15.72
C CYS A 290 -1.09 -2.31 15.25
N ILE A 291 -0.54 -1.09 15.13
CA ILE A 291 -1.27 0.07 14.59
C ILE A 291 -1.69 -0.19 13.14
N HIS A 292 -0.76 -0.63 12.30
CA HIS A 292 -1.02 -0.91 10.88
C HIS A 292 -2.12 -1.97 10.66
N ARG A 293 -2.16 -3.01 11.51
CA ARG A 293 -3.12 -4.11 11.43
C ARG A 293 -4.40 -3.88 12.24
N GLY A 294 -4.51 -2.76 12.97
CA GLY A 294 -5.65 -2.47 13.84
C GLY A 294 -5.75 -3.35 15.08
N ILE A 295 -4.62 -3.85 15.60
CA ILE A 295 -4.54 -4.60 16.87
C ILE A 295 -4.47 -3.58 18.02
N TRP A 296 -5.56 -2.85 18.21
CA TRP A 296 -5.61 -1.68 19.09
C TRP A 296 -5.34 -1.99 20.57
N SER A 297 -5.72 -3.18 21.05
CA SER A 297 -5.54 -3.55 22.46
C SER A 297 -4.09 -3.52 22.89
N ILE A 298 -3.20 -4.07 22.06
CA ILE A 298 -1.77 -4.15 22.36
C ILE A 298 -1.12 -2.79 22.12
N ALA A 299 -1.48 -2.09 21.04
CA ALA A 299 -0.94 -0.77 20.74
C ALA A 299 -1.22 0.23 21.88
N LEU A 300 -2.46 0.25 22.39
CA LEU A 300 -2.86 1.10 23.52
C LEU A 300 -2.14 0.69 24.81
N ASP A 301 -2.07 -0.60 25.10
CA ASP A 301 -1.41 -1.11 26.31
C ASP A 301 0.09 -0.77 26.31
N MET A 302 0.78 -0.93 25.18
CA MET A 302 2.19 -0.56 25.03
C MET A 302 2.45 0.94 25.26
N LEU A 303 1.64 1.82 24.67
CA LEU A 303 1.82 3.27 24.86
C LEU A 303 1.43 3.74 26.26
N ARG A 304 0.44 3.11 26.91
CA ARG A 304 0.08 3.40 28.30
C ARG A 304 1.20 3.00 29.27
N HIS A 305 1.84 1.86 29.04
CA HIS A 305 2.99 1.42 29.85
C HIS A 305 4.24 2.25 29.59
N ARG A 306 4.55 2.55 28.33
CA ARG A 306 5.77 3.26 27.94
C ARG A 306 5.49 4.31 26.84
N PRO A 307 5.07 5.53 27.20
CA PRO A 307 4.76 6.59 26.23
C PRO A 307 5.94 6.95 25.32
N SER A 308 7.19 6.75 25.76
CA SER A 308 8.39 6.99 24.94
C SER A 308 8.42 6.20 23.64
N MET A 309 7.72 5.06 23.60
CA MET A 309 7.58 4.23 22.41
C MET A 309 6.85 4.92 21.26
N ALA A 310 6.09 6.00 21.53
CA ALA A 310 5.43 6.79 20.51
C ALA A 310 6.40 7.30 19.43
N THR A 311 7.63 7.64 19.84
CA THR A 311 8.64 8.27 18.98
C THR A 311 9.86 7.38 18.70
N THR A 312 9.99 6.24 19.37
CA THR A 312 11.08 5.28 19.14
C THR A 312 11.01 4.69 17.73
N MET A 313 12.12 4.74 16.99
CA MET A 313 12.21 4.17 15.63
C MET A 313 12.49 2.67 15.66
N ASP A 314 11.85 1.92 14.77
CA ASP A 314 12.21 0.54 14.46
C ASP A 314 13.44 0.48 13.53
N ALA A 315 13.87 -0.74 13.16
CA ALA A 315 15.00 -0.94 12.24
C ALA A 315 14.77 -0.38 10.82
N ASN A 316 13.54 0.02 10.47
CA ASN A 316 13.18 0.63 9.19
C ASN A 316 12.95 2.15 9.30
N ASN A 317 13.29 2.77 10.43
CA ASN A 317 13.05 4.17 10.74
C ASN A 317 11.57 4.56 10.80
N PHE A 318 10.69 3.62 11.16
CA PHE A 318 9.28 3.90 11.44
C PHE A 318 9.03 3.93 12.94
N ASN A 319 8.15 4.83 13.39
CA ASN A 319 7.63 4.84 14.75
C ASN A 319 6.09 4.91 14.74
N ALA A 320 5.47 4.95 15.92
CA ALA A 320 4.02 4.99 16.05
C ALA A 320 3.41 6.27 15.47
N ALA A 321 4.05 7.43 15.68
CA ALA A 321 3.58 8.71 15.14
C ALA A 321 3.54 8.70 13.60
N ILE A 322 4.62 8.26 12.95
CA ILE A 322 4.67 8.10 11.49
C ILE A 322 3.61 7.10 11.05
N GLN A 323 3.49 5.95 11.72
CA GLN A 323 2.50 4.95 11.32
C GLN A 323 1.07 5.50 11.41
N LEU A 324 0.71 6.22 12.47
CA LEU A 324 -0.61 6.86 12.60
C LEU A 324 -0.85 7.91 11.51
N SER A 325 0.17 8.69 11.15
CA SER A 325 0.07 9.68 10.07
C SER A 325 -0.24 9.07 8.70
N LEU A 326 -0.01 7.77 8.53
CA LEU A 326 -0.31 6.99 7.33
C LEU A 326 -1.68 6.29 7.38
N MET A 327 -2.38 6.33 8.52
CA MET A 327 -3.64 5.61 8.76
C MET A 327 -4.87 6.49 8.55
N SER A 328 -4.94 7.24 7.44
CA SER A 328 -6.05 8.20 7.19
C SER A 328 -7.44 7.56 7.27
N THR A 329 -7.60 6.34 6.80
CA THR A 329 -8.86 5.57 6.85
C THR A 329 -9.27 5.12 8.26
N SER A 330 -8.39 5.27 9.25
CA SER A 330 -8.71 4.99 10.65
C SER A 330 -9.07 6.27 11.42
N PHE A 331 -9.10 7.42 10.77
CA PHE A 331 -9.57 8.69 11.33
C PHE A 331 -10.92 9.09 10.71
N PRO A 332 -11.79 9.76 11.48
CA PRO A 332 -13.05 10.31 10.96
C PRO A 332 -12.85 11.23 9.75
N SER A 333 -11.79 12.06 9.74
CA SER A 333 -11.50 12.93 8.61
C SER A 333 -11.23 12.13 7.32
N GLY A 334 -10.41 11.08 7.37
CA GLY A 334 -10.01 10.30 6.19
C GLY A 334 -11.04 9.26 5.74
N SER A 335 -12.05 8.97 6.55
CA SER A 335 -13.13 8.03 6.20
C SER A 335 -14.51 8.52 6.69
N PRO A 336 -15.06 9.57 6.04
CA PRO A 336 -16.35 10.11 6.43
C PRO A 336 -17.44 9.06 6.27
N VAL A 337 -18.26 8.89 7.30
CA VAL A 337 -19.38 7.96 7.29
C VAL A 337 -20.45 8.50 6.34
N VAL A 338 -20.83 7.72 5.32
CA VAL A 338 -21.88 8.10 4.37
C VAL A 338 -23.20 8.32 5.12
N PHE A 339 -23.99 9.32 4.71
CA PHE A 339 -25.17 9.82 5.41
C PHE A 339 -26.10 8.73 5.99
N TYR A 340 -26.42 7.67 5.22
CA TYR A 340 -27.31 6.60 5.70
C TYR A 340 -26.68 5.66 6.74
N LEU A 341 -25.34 5.57 6.81
CA LEU A 341 -24.63 4.83 7.86
C LEU A 341 -24.35 5.69 9.09
N GLN A 342 -24.54 7.01 9.02
CA GLN A 342 -24.26 7.95 10.11
C GLN A 342 -25.21 7.74 11.30
N ILE A 343 -26.48 7.38 11.02
CA ILE A 343 -27.44 6.98 12.05
C ILE A 343 -26.92 5.73 12.77
N LEU A 344 -26.51 4.70 12.04
CA LEU A 344 -26.01 3.47 12.64
C LEU A 344 -24.74 3.73 13.46
N TYR A 345 -23.84 4.56 12.94
CA TYR A 345 -22.61 4.95 13.60
C TYR A 345 -22.86 5.67 14.93
N SER A 346 -23.88 6.54 15.05
CA SER A 346 -24.18 7.24 16.30
C SER A 346 -24.71 6.30 17.40
N TYR A 347 -25.56 5.34 17.04
CA TYR A 347 -26.15 4.38 17.99
C TYR A 347 -25.18 3.30 18.48
N ILE A 348 -24.18 2.91 17.70
CA ILE A 348 -23.22 1.88 18.12
C ILE A 348 -22.38 2.40 19.29
N ARG A 349 -22.52 1.78 20.48
CA ARG A 349 -21.63 2.03 21.61
C ARG A 349 -20.44 1.10 21.54
N VAL A 350 -19.25 1.67 21.37
CA VAL A 350 -17.98 0.94 21.39
C VAL A 350 -17.27 1.29 22.70
N ARG A 351 -16.62 0.32 23.34
CA ARG A 351 -15.73 0.55 24.49
C ARG A 351 -14.28 0.39 24.04
N LEU A 352 -13.42 1.30 24.48
CA LEU A 352 -11.98 1.19 24.24
C LEU A 352 -11.44 -0.08 24.92
N PRO A 353 -10.41 -0.73 24.33
CA PRO A 353 -9.72 -1.84 24.99
C PRO A 353 -9.16 -1.42 26.35
N GLY A 354 -9.48 -2.23 27.38
CA GLY A 354 -8.92 -2.09 28.73
C GLY A 354 -7.47 -2.58 28.82
N PRO A 355 -6.84 -2.42 30.00
CA PRO A 355 -5.50 -2.98 30.27
C PRO A 355 -5.49 -4.51 30.10
N LEU A 356 -4.38 -5.04 29.58
CA LEU A 356 -4.20 -6.49 29.48
C LEU A 356 -3.76 -7.03 30.85
N HIS A 357 -4.67 -7.66 31.59
CA HIS A 357 -4.34 -8.32 32.86
C HIS A 357 -3.85 -9.77 32.62
N PRO A 358 -2.72 -10.19 33.21
CA PRO A 358 -2.21 -11.55 33.07
C PRO A 358 -3.07 -12.66 33.69
N GLU A 359 -4.03 -12.34 34.57
CA GLU A 359 -4.62 -13.32 35.50
C GLU A 359 -6.08 -13.75 35.24
N GLU A 360 -6.81 -13.21 34.25
CA GLU A 360 -8.24 -13.57 34.05
C GLU A 360 -8.57 -14.35 32.78
N ASP A 361 -7.70 -14.38 31.76
CA ASP A 361 -7.87 -15.32 30.66
C ASP A 361 -7.16 -16.63 31.02
N ASN A 362 -7.85 -17.43 31.84
CA ASN A 362 -7.57 -18.86 31.96
C ASN A 362 -7.18 -19.38 30.57
N PHE A 363 -6.08 -20.16 30.49
CA PHE A 363 -5.73 -21.03 29.36
C PHE A 363 -6.81 -22.14 29.13
N GLY A 364 -8.07 -21.84 29.44
CA GLY A 364 -9.25 -22.65 29.38
C GLY A 364 -9.84 -22.65 27.98
N MET A 365 -9.80 -23.83 27.41
CA MET A 365 -10.53 -24.28 26.24
C MET A 365 -12.03 -23.91 26.32
N SER A 366 -12.46 -22.72 25.89
CA SER A 366 -13.90 -22.48 25.63
C SER A 366 -14.20 -21.28 24.70
N SER A 367 -14.94 -21.60 23.63
CA SER A 367 -15.95 -20.80 22.93
C SER A 367 -15.60 -19.53 22.13
N LEU A 368 -14.74 -19.62 21.10
CA LEU A 368 -14.85 -18.69 19.94
C LEU A 368 -14.54 -19.30 18.56
N SER A 369 -14.24 -20.60 18.48
CA SER A 369 -14.03 -21.30 17.20
C SER A 369 -15.34 -21.71 16.51
N ASN A 370 -16.43 -21.90 17.26
CA ASN A 370 -17.67 -22.48 16.71
C ASN A 370 -18.64 -21.46 16.09
N THR A 371 -18.43 -20.15 16.31
CA THR A 371 -19.29 -19.09 15.75
C THR A 371 -18.80 -18.51 14.42
N LYS A 372 -17.53 -18.74 14.04
CA LYS A 372 -17.02 -18.33 12.71
C LYS A 372 -17.37 -19.33 11.61
N GLN A 373 -17.41 -20.63 11.91
CA GLN A 373 -17.67 -21.66 10.90
C GLN A 373 -19.15 -21.77 10.46
N THR A 374 -20.08 -21.15 11.18
CA THR A 374 -21.52 -21.17 10.83
C THR A 374 -21.97 -20.00 9.97
N ILE A 375 -21.14 -18.97 9.75
CA ILE A 375 -21.54 -17.76 8.99
C ILE A 375 -21.02 -17.80 7.53
N ASP A 376 -19.98 -18.58 7.22
CA ASP A 376 -19.36 -18.60 5.88
C ASP A 376 -20.06 -19.51 4.86
N ARG A 377 -21.23 -20.07 5.17
CA ARG A 377 -21.94 -21.01 4.28
C ARG A 377 -23.19 -20.48 3.58
N GLN A 378 -23.49 -19.19 3.66
CA GLN A 378 -24.61 -18.61 2.90
C GLN A 378 -24.23 -17.31 2.18
N GLY A 379 -24.21 -17.41 0.85
CA GLY A 379 -24.84 -16.45 -0.05
C GLY A 379 -24.22 -15.05 -0.18
N GLN A 380 -23.91 -14.68 -1.42
CA GLN A 380 -23.52 -13.33 -1.83
C GLN A 380 -24.69 -12.32 -1.71
N GLU A 381 -25.13 -12.01 -0.49
CA GLU A 381 -25.94 -10.82 -0.21
C GLU A 381 -25.28 -9.96 0.87
N GLU A 382 -25.24 -8.65 0.66
CA GLU A 382 -24.79 -7.69 1.69
C GLU A 382 -25.80 -7.62 2.84
N THR A 383 -25.75 -8.60 3.74
CA THR A 383 -26.63 -8.65 4.92
C THR A 383 -26.44 -7.44 5.83
N TRP A 384 -27.53 -7.01 6.48
CA TRP A 384 -27.53 -5.93 7.48
C TRP A 384 -26.47 -6.15 8.58
N CYS A 385 -26.24 -7.40 8.98
CA CYS A 385 -25.18 -7.79 9.91
C CYS A 385 -23.77 -7.44 9.40
N ARG A 386 -23.51 -7.62 8.09
CA ARG A 386 -22.21 -7.24 7.50
C ARG A 386 -22.02 -5.73 7.51
N LYS A 387 -23.06 -4.94 7.22
CA LYS A 387 -23.03 -3.47 7.32
C LYS A 387 -22.80 -3.01 8.76
N PHE A 388 -23.54 -3.57 9.72
CA PHE A 388 -23.33 -3.32 11.15
C PHE A 388 -21.90 -3.60 11.59
N ASN A 389 -21.36 -4.78 11.23
CA ASN A 389 -20.02 -5.17 11.64
C ASN A 389 -18.95 -4.25 11.03
N LYS A 390 -19.09 -3.87 9.75
CA LYS A 390 -18.23 -2.86 9.10
C LYS A 390 -18.27 -1.53 9.85
N THR A 391 -19.46 -1.02 10.19
CA THR A 391 -19.62 0.25 10.92
C THR A 391 -19.06 0.17 12.34
N TYR A 392 -19.22 -0.96 13.04
CA TYR A 392 -18.64 -1.19 14.37
C TYR A 392 -17.10 -1.15 14.32
N HIS A 393 -16.49 -1.88 13.38
CA HIS A 393 -15.03 -1.91 13.22
C HIS A 393 -14.47 -0.54 12.83
N LEU A 394 -15.16 0.19 11.95
CA LEU A 394 -14.79 1.56 11.59
C LEU A 394 -14.82 2.49 12.81
N LYS A 395 -15.91 2.45 13.60
CA LYS A 395 -16.02 3.23 14.83
C LYS A 395 -14.95 2.87 15.86
N MET A 396 -14.65 1.58 16.01
CA MET A 396 -13.55 1.12 16.86
C MET A 396 -12.21 1.70 16.42
N ALA A 397 -11.90 1.67 15.12
CA ALA A 397 -10.68 2.23 14.57
C ALA A 397 -10.60 3.75 14.84
N HIS A 398 -11.67 4.49 14.58
CA HIS A 398 -11.74 5.94 14.85
C HIS A 398 -11.42 6.27 16.31
N MET A 399 -12.08 5.61 17.26
CA MET A 399 -11.85 5.90 18.67
C MET A 399 -10.45 5.48 19.13
N CYS A 400 -9.95 4.33 18.67
CA CYS A 400 -8.62 3.86 19.07
C CYS A 400 -7.51 4.71 18.46
N SER A 401 -7.62 5.13 17.21
CA SER A 401 -6.66 6.04 16.56
C SER A 401 -6.61 7.40 17.25
N LEU A 402 -7.77 7.95 17.65
CA LEU A 402 -7.83 9.21 18.40
C LEU A 402 -7.14 9.06 19.77
N GLU A 403 -7.45 8.00 20.53
CA GLU A 403 -6.81 7.74 21.83
C GLU A 403 -5.29 7.55 21.70
N LEU A 404 -4.83 6.77 20.69
CA LEU A 404 -3.41 6.59 20.41
C LEU A 404 -2.73 7.93 20.06
N LEU A 405 -3.38 8.74 19.23
CA LEU A 405 -2.92 10.09 18.88
C LEU A 405 -2.80 10.96 20.13
N THR A 406 -3.79 10.95 21.03
CA THR A 406 -3.72 11.69 22.30
C THR A 406 -2.52 11.27 23.13
N LEU A 407 -2.25 9.97 23.28
CA LEU A 407 -1.08 9.47 24.00
C LEU A 407 0.25 9.90 23.33
N VAL A 408 0.31 9.86 22.00
CA VAL A 408 1.47 10.35 21.23
C VAL A 408 1.68 11.84 21.46
N CYS A 409 0.63 12.65 21.35
CA CYS A 409 0.69 14.10 21.54
C CYS A 409 1.05 14.51 22.97
N GLN A 410 0.55 13.79 23.99
CA GLN A 410 0.96 13.99 25.38
C GLN A 410 2.47 13.75 25.55
N HIS A 411 3.00 12.68 24.95
CA HIS A 411 4.42 12.41 24.99
C HIS A 411 5.23 13.48 24.24
N VAL A 412 4.80 13.88 23.04
CA VAL A 412 5.45 14.95 22.25
C VAL A 412 5.47 16.27 23.02
N SER A 413 4.38 16.63 23.70
CA SER A 413 4.29 17.82 24.56
C SER A 413 5.28 17.75 25.72
N SER A 414 5.43 16.58 26.35
CA SER A 414 6.42 16.38 27.42
C SER A 414 7.86 16.63 26.95
N ILE A 415 8.20 16.21 25.72
CA ILE A 415 9.53 16.41 25.12
C ILE A 415 9.73 17.85 24.66
N SER A 416 8.72 18.45 24.01
CA SER A 416 8.82 19.78 23.39
C SER A 416 9.01 20.92 24.39
N SER A 417 8.69 20.68 25.67
CA SER A 417 8.89 21.62 26.78
C SER A 417 10.35 22.09 26.96
N THR A 418 11.34 21.37 26.41
CA THR A 418 12.76 21.73 26.50
C THR A 418 13.39 22.00 25.13
N PRO A 419 14.31 22.99 24.99
CA PRO A 419 15.02 23.25 23.74
C PRO A 419 15.86 22.07 23.23
N ALA A 420 16.35 21.22 24.15
CA ALA A 420 17.04 19.97 23.79
C ALA A 420 16.05 18.93 23.25
N GLY A 421 14.85 18.82 23.83
CA GLY A 421 13.79 17.94 23.36
C GLY A 421 13.26 18.32 21.98
N LEU A 422 13.11 19.61 21.68
CA LEU A 422 12.76 20.10 20.34
C LEU A 422 13.74 19.65 19.25
N ARG A 423 15.04 19.57 19.57
CA ARG A 423 16.05 19.00 18.65
C ARG A 423 15.92 17.49 18.50
N LYS A 424 15.59 16.78 19.58
CA LYS A 424 15.33 15.33 19.55
C LYS A 424 14.11 14.97 18.71
N LEU A 425 13.04 15.77 18.73
CA LEU A 425 11.83 15.54 17.91
C LEU A 425 12.11 15.50 16.41
N GLN A 426 13.11 16.27 15.94
CA GLN A 426 13.55 16.24 14.55
C GLN A 426 14.26 14.93 14.20
N GLY A 427 15.09 14.40 15.11
CA GLY A 427 15.74 13.09 14.96
C GLY A 427 14.80 11.89 15.13
N HIS A 428 13.67 12.07 15.80
CA HIS A 428 12.67 11.02 16.03
C HIS A 428 11.51 11.03 15.01
N GLY A 429 11.63 11.72 13.87
CA GLY A 429 10.65 11.63 12.78
C GLY A 429 9.27 12.23 13.07
N VAL A 430 9.11 13.04 14.13
CA VAL A 430 7.81 13.66 14.46
C VAL A 430 7.44 14.76 13.46
N CYS A 431 8.42 15.51 12.95
CA CYS A 431 8.19 16.45 11.85
C CYS A 431 7.73 15.72 10.58
N GLU A 432 8.34 14.57 10.27
CA GLU A 432 7.95 13.75 9.13
C GLU A 432 6.51 13.24 9.30
N ALA A 433 6.16 12.72 10.48
CA ALA A 433 4.79 12.30 10.79
C ALA A 433 3.79 13.46 10.63
N PHE A 434 4.16 14.68 11.05
CA PHE A 434 3.31 15.85 10.89
C PHE A 434 3.09 16.19 9.41
N HIS A 435 4.15 16.28 8.60
CA HIS A 435 4.02 16.51 7.16
C HIS A 435 3.22 15.40 6.46
N LYS A 436 3.41 14.13 6.87
CA LYS A 436 2.64 13.01 6.35
C LYS A 436 1.17 13.05 6.74
N ALA A 437 0.84 13.52 7.94
CA ALA A 437 -0.54 13.74 8.36
C ALA A 437 -1.21 14.85 7.52
N VAL A 438 -0.48 15.94 7.22
CA VAL A 438 -0.94 17.00 6.32
C VAL A 438 -1.15 16.47 4.90
N GLU A 439 -0.18 15.73 4.34
CA GLU A 439 -0.29 15.07 3.04
C GLU A 439 -1.53 14.16 2.94
N ASN A 440 -1.80 13.39 4.00
CA ASN A 440 -2.94 12.47 4.05
C ASN A 440 -4.25 13.11 4.51
N GLY A 441 -4.26 14.41 4.82
CA GLY A 441 -5.44 15.13 5.29
C GLY A 441 -6.01 14.58 6.60
N ILE A 442 -5.19 14.22 7.58
CA ILE A 442 -5.64 13.74 8.89
C ILE A 442 -5.80 14.94 9.83
N VAL A 443 -7.01 15.52 9.89
CA VAL A 443 -7.26 16.81 10.56
C VAL A 443 -7.02 16.70 12.06
N GLU A 444 -7.55 15.63 12.67
CA GLU A 444 -7.42 15.41 14.10
C GLU A 444 -5.95 15.28 14.50
N PHE A 445 -5.14 14.62 13.66
CA PHE A 445 -3.69 14.54 13.87
C PHE A 445 -3.05 15.91 13.77
N VAL A 446 -3.33 16.68 12.71
CA VAL A 446 -2.72 17.99 12.49
C VAL A 446 -3.08 18.95 13.62
N GLU A 447 -4.34 19.02 14.03
CA GLU A 447 -4.78 19.88 15.13
C GLU A 447 -4.16 19.48 16.47
N GLU A 448 -4.25 18.21 16.86
CA GLU A 448 -3.75 17.75 18.15
C GLU A 448 -2.21 17.84 18.23
N ALA A 449 -1.50 17.55 17.14
CA ALA A 449 -0.06 17.70 17.08
C ALA A 449 0.36 19.18 17.12
N ALA A 450 -0.38 20.08 16.42
CA ALA A 450 -0.12 21.51 16.46
C ALA A 450 -0.39 22.10 17.86
N LYS A 451 -1.44 21.64 18.55
CA LYS A 451 -1.71 21.99 19.96
C LYS A 451 -0.59 21.51 20.88
N ALA A 452 -0.12 20.29 20.71
CA ALA A 452 0.94 19.69 21.55
C ALA A 452 2.34 20.30 21.29
N CYS A 453 2.64 20.69 20.06
CA CYS A 453 3.91 21.29 19.67
C CYS A 453 3.72 22.30 18.52
N PRO A 454 3.41 23.58 18.82
CA PRO A 454 3.18 24.61 17.80
C PRO A 454 4.37 24.84 16.86
N ALA A 455 5.58 24.50 17.30
CA ALA A 455 6.80 24.61 16.48
C ALA A 455 6.76 23.74 15.21
N LEU A 456 5.93 22.68 15.17
CA LEU A 456 5.79 21.79 14.01
C LEU A 456 5.26 22.53 12.78
N LEU A 457 4.37 23.53 12.96
CA LEU A 457 3.78 24.32 11.87
C LEU A 457 4.83 25.07 11.03
N TYR A 458 5.94 25.45 11.66
CA TYR A 458 6.97 26.30 11.06
C TYR A 458 8.22 25.52 10.65
N LYS A 459 8.29 24.23 10.98
CA LYS A 459 9.38 23.36 10.54
C LYS A 459 9.26 23.11 9.04
N VAL A 460 10.42 22.96 8.42
CA VAL A 460 10.53 22.67 6.99
C VAL A 460 11.05 21.25 6.80
N ASP A 461 10.56 20.59 5.76
CA ASP A 461 11.08 19.31 5.29
C ASP A 461 12.43 19.47 4.57
N ASP A 462 12.99 18.35 4.09
CA ASP A 462 14.28 18.32 3.37
C ASP A 462 14.28 19.14 2.07
N ARG A 463 13.10 19.51 1.56
CA ARG A 463 12.88 20.36 0.37
C ARG A 463 12.63 21.83 0.74
N GLY A 464 12.77 22.18 2.02
CA GLY A 464 12.49 23.53 2.50
C GLY A 464 11.00 23.89 2.51
N ARG A 465 10.09 22.91 2.34
CA ARG A 465 8.65 23.15 2.37
C ARG A 465 8.16 23.17 3.80
N ASN A 466 7.40 24.20 4.16
CA ASN A 466 6.66 24.22 5.42
C ASN A 466 5.35 23.43 5.30
N ALA A 467 4.67 23.23 6.43
CA ALA A 467 3.41 22.50 6.48
C ALA A 467 2.35 23.08 5.52
N PHE A 468 2.28 24.40 5.36
CA PHE A 468 1.34 25.06 4.45
C PHE A 468 1.59 24.72 2.98
N MET A 469 2.85 24.69 2.53
CA MET A 469 3.17 24.26 1.17
C MET A 469 2.75 22.82 0.92
N THR A 470 3.02 21.92 1.87
CA THR A 470 2.55 20.54 1.79
C THR A 470 1.02 20.50 1.72
N ALA A 471 0.33 21.30 2.53
CA ALA A 471 -1.12 21.38 2.52
C ALA A 471 -1.66 21.79 1.15
N VAL A 472 -1.16 22.88 0.57
CA VAL A 472 -1.58 23.37 -0.75
C VAL A 472 -1.29 22.34 -1.85
N GLU A 473 -0.13 21.68 -1.81
CA GLU A 473 0.24 20.63 -2.77
C GLU A 473 -0.77 19.47 -2.76
N TYR A 474 -1.29 19.09 -1.59
CA TYR A 474 -2.26 18.01 -1.41
C TYR A 474 -3.71 18.50 -1.22
N ARG A 475 -3.99 19.78 -1.49
CA ARG A 475 -5.31 20.44 -1.38
C ARG A 475 -5.94 20.47 0.02
N GLN A 476 -5.12 20.47 1.07
CA GLN A 476 -5.52 20.51 2.48
C GLN A 476 -5.33 21.90 3.12
N GLU A 477 -5.24 22.97 2.33
CA GLU A 477 -4.88 24.30 2.81
C GLU A 477 -5.86 24.88 3.85
N GLN A 478 -7.16 24.59 3.71
CA GLN A 478 -8.20 25.09 4.62
C GLN A 478 -7.96 24.66 6.08
N GLU A 479 -7.39 23.48 6.27
CA GLU A 479 -7.11 22.91 7.60
C GLU A 479 -5.98 23.67 8.32
N LEU A 480 -5.06 24.28 7.58
CA LEU A 480 -3.92 25.01 8.13
C LEU A 480 -4.09 26.54 8.05
N GLU A 481 -5.07 27.03 7.28
CA GLU A 481 -5.36 28.46 7.14
C GLU A 481 -5.71 29.13 8.47
N HIS A 482 -6.30 28.44 9.44
CA HIS A 482 -6.62 29.04 10.74
C HIS A 482 -5.49 28.85 11.78
N LEU A 483 -4.59 27.89 11.56
CA LEU A 483 -3.51 27.53 12.49
C LEU A 483 -2.22 28.32 12.26
N MET A 484 -2.01 28.83 11.04
CA MET A 484 -0.74 29.46 10.64
C MET A 484 -0.88 30.96 10.39
N ASP A 485 0.10 31.73 10.87
CA ASP A 485 0.21 33.16 10.56
C ASP A 485 0.43 33.39 9.04
N PRO A 486 -0.28 34.36 8.42
CA PRO A 486 -0.13 34.70 7.00
C PRO A 486 1.32 34.85 6.52
N MET A 487 2.22 35.39 7.35
CA MET A 487 3.63 35.61 6.97
C MET A 487 4.33 34.32 6.54
N TYR A 488 3.96 33.17 7.12
CA TYR A 488 4.58 31.89 6.79
C TYR A 488 3.93 31.21 5.58
N ARG A 489 2.76 31.65 5.12
CA ARG A 489 2.09 31.08 3.94
C ARG A 489 2.79 31.47 2.64
N ASP A 490 3.40 32.65 2.63
CA ASP A 490 4.10 33.22 1.48
C ASP A 490 5.61 32.89 1.46
N LYS A 491 6.07 32.01 2.36
CA LYS A 491 7.47 31.56 2.37
C LYS A 491 7.79 30.84 1.05
N LEU A 492 9.04 30.88 0.61
CA LEU A 492 9.54 30.16 -0.56
C LEU A 492 10.27 28.88 -0.13
N ASN A 493 10.19 27.84 -0.96
CA ASN A 493 10.93 26.60 -0.77
C ASN A 493 12.41 26.76 -1.20
N CYS A 494 13.19 25.67 -1.16
CA CYS A 494 14.61 25.75 -1.55
C CYS A 494 14.85 26.09 -3.03
N THR A 495 13.85 25.92 -3.89
CA THR A 495 13.88 26.27 -5.33
C THR A 495 13.33 27.67 -5.61
N GLY A 496 12.94 28.43 -4.59
CA GLY A 496 12.39 29.79 -4.75
C GLY A 496 10.93 29.83 -5.19
N GLU A 497 10.20 28.72 -5.07
CA GLU A 497 8.80 28.60 -5.46
C GLU A 497 7.84 28.88 -4.28
N THR A 498 6.69 29.47 -4.59
CA THR A 498 5.53 29.59 -3.69
C THR A 498 4.73 28.29 -3.63
N ALA A 499 3.89 28.12 -2.60
CA ALA A 499 3.01 26.96 -2.47
C ALA A 499 2.13 26.72 -3.73
N LYS A 500 1.61 27.80 -4.33
CA LYS A 500 0.80 27.73 -5.55
C LYS A 500 1.61 27.26 -6.77
N GLN A 501 2.86 27.70 -6.90
CA GLN A 501 3.74 27.25 -7.98
C GLN A 501 4.08 25.76 -7.85
N VAL A 502 4.36 25.30 -6.62
CA VAL A 502 4.59 23.87 -6.32
C VAL A 502 3.37 23.04 -6.72
N PHE A 503 2.17 23.47 -6.35
CA PHE A 503 0.93 22.79 -6.74
C PHE A 503 0.76 22.73 -8.27
N VAL A 504 0.93 23.85 -8.97
CA VAL A 504 0.78 23.87 -10.44
C VAL A 504 1.80 22.94 -11.10
N ARG A 505 3.05 22.96 -10.66
CA ARG A 505 4.12 22.12 -11.22
C ARG A 505 3.88 20.64 -10.96
N THR A 506 3.53 20.26 -9.74
CA THR A 506 3.32 18.86 -9.34
C THR A 506 2.11 18.23 -10.01
N HIS A 507 1.05 18.99 -10.25
CA HIS A 507 -0.18 18.50 -10.89
C HIS A 507 -0.26 18.79 -12.40
N LEU A 508 0.80 19.32 -13.00
CA LEU A 508 0.81 19.73 -14.41
C LEU A 508 0.53 18.54 -15.34
N GLU A 509 1.23 17.42 -15.15
CA GLU A 509 1.04 16.21 -15.98
C GLU A 509 -0.37 15.62 -15.86
N LEU A 510 -0.92 15.61 -14.65
CA LEU A 510 -2.28 15.12 -14.42
C LEU A 510 -3.31 16.05 -15.07
N ALA A 511 -3.09 17.36 -15.01
CA ALA A 511 -3.97 18.35 -15.66
C ALA A 511 -3.88 18.29 -17.18
N THR A 512 -2.70 18.07 -17.77
CA THR A 512 -2.54 17.90 -19.22
C THR A 512 -3.18 16.60 -19.69
N ALA A 513 -2.99 15.49 -18.97
CA ALA A 513 -3.68 14.23 -19.25
C ALA A 513 -5.21 14.36 -19.14
N GLY A 514 -5.70 14.99 -18.07
CA GLY A 514 -7.12 15.24 -17.87
C GLY A 514 -7.72 16.18 -18.92
N GLN A 515 -6.98 17.21 -19.36
CA GLN A 515 -7.37 18.07 -20.47
C GLN A 515 -7.52 17.26 -21.75
N GLN A 516 -6.53 16.43 -22.08
CA GLN A 516 -6.53 15.63 -23.30
C GLN A 516 -7.70 14.65 -23.32
N TRP A 517 -7.88 13.90 -22.22
CA TRP A 517 -8.99 12.98 -22.05
C TRP A 517 -10.36 13.67 -22.22
N MET A 518 -10.55 14.84 -21.59
CA MET A 518 -11.80 15.59 -21.73
C MET A 518 -12.04 16.08 -23.15
N LYS A 519 -11.01 16.52 -23.87
CA LYS A 519 -11.13 16.95 -25.27
C LYS A 519 -11.50 15.78 -26.18
N GLU A 520 -10.82 14.64 -26.05
CA GLU A 520 -11.11 13.43 -26.83
C GLU A 520 -12.52 12.90 -26.58
N MET A 521 -12.95 12.87 -25.31
CA MET A 521 -14.32 12.46 -24.98
C MET A 521 -15.34 13.45 -25.54
N ALA A 522 -15.11 14.76 -25.40
CA ALA A 522 -16.01 15.78 -25.90
C ALA A 522 -16.11 15.76 -27.44
N THR A 523 -15.01 15.55 -28.17
CA THR A 523 -15.07 15.41 -29.63
C THR A 523 -15.84 14.16 -30.04
N ALA A 524 -15.56 12.99 -29.43
CA ALA A 524 -16.26 11.74 -29.71
C ALA A 524 -17.77 11.87 -29.46
N CYS A 525 -18.18 12.40 -28.31
CA CYS A 525 -19.60 12.60 -28.00
C CYS A 525 -20.26 13.69 -28.86
N SER A 526 -19.53 14.73 -29.28
CA SER A 526 -20.05 15.73 -30.22
C SER A 526 -20.40 15.11 -31.57
N VAL A 527 -19.57 14.19 -32.06
CA VAL A 527 -19.84 13.44 -33.31
C VAL A 527 -21.09 12.58 -33.16
N VAL A 528 -21.21 11.82 -32.06
CA VAL A 528 -22.41 11.01 -31.78
C VAL A 528 -23.66 11.89 -31.69
N GLY A 529 -23.59 13.01 -30.97
CA GLY A 529 -24.69 13.98 -30.86
C GLY A 529 -25.09 14.55 -32.22
N ALA A 530 -24.14 14.96 -33.06
CA ALA A 530 -24.40 15.47 -34.41
C ALA A 530 -25.06 14.43 -35.33
N LEU A 531 -24.63 13.16 -35.24
CA LEU A 531 -25.25 12.05 -35.96
C LEU A 531 -26.71 11.85 -35.52
N ILE A 532 -26.98 11.87 -34.21
CA ILE A 532 -28.35 11.75 -33.70
C ILE A 532 -29.20 12.93 -34.18
N ILE A 533 -28.69 14.16 -34.12
CA ILE A 533 -29.40 15.35 -34.64
C ILE A 533 -29.78 15.13 -36.11
N THR A 534 -28.85 14.65 -36.93
CA THR A 534 -29.08 14.44 -38.37
C THR A 534 -30.14 13.37 -38.63
N ILE A 535 -30.05 12.22 -37.94
CA ILE A 535 -30.96 11.09 -38.11
C ILE A 535 -32.39 11.47 -37.66
N MET A 536 -32.53 12.09 -36.49
CA MET A 536 -33.83 12.49 -35.95
C MET A 536 -34.45 13.63 -36.77
N PHE A 537 -33.65 14.60 -37.20
CA PHE A 537 -34.15 15.68 -38.06
C PHE A 537 -34.67 15.15 -39.40
N THR A 538 -34.00 14.15 -39.97
CA THR A 538 -34.48 13.47 -41.18
C THR A 538 -35.78 12.70 -40.89
N ALA A 539 -35.85 11.98 -39.76
CA ALA A 539 -37.06 11.27 -39.35
C ALA A 539 -38.28 12.20 -39.18
N ALA A 540 -38.07 13.42 -38.67
CA ALA A 540 -39.11 14.45 -38.57
C ALA A 540 -39.64 14.93 -39.94
N LEU A 541 -38.79 14.94 -40.97
CA LEU A 541 -39.18 15.33 -42.33
C LEU A 541 -39.79 14.17 -43.12
N THR A 542 -39.29 12.94 -42.91
CA THR A 542 -39.77 11.72 -43.56
C THR A 542 -40.72 10.96 -42.64
N VAL A 543 -41.85 11.60 -42.28
CA VAL A 543 -42.79 11.04 -41.31
C VAL A 543 -43.35 9.68 -41.75
N PRO A 544 -43.41 8.69 -40.84
CA PRO A 544 -43.96 7.37 -41.16
C PRO A 544 -45.46 7.47 -41.47
N GLY A 545 -45.90 6.82 -42.56
CA GLY A 545 -47.26 6.92 -43.09
C GLY A 545 -47.50 8.06 -44.09
N GLY A 546 -46.49 8.91 -44.33
CA GLY A 546 -46.52 9.97 -45.33
C GLY A 546 -47.47 11.13 -45.01
N ASN A 547 -47.59 12.06 -45.96
CA ASN A 547 -48.44 13.23 -45.86
C ASN A 547 -49.65 13.12 -46.79
N LYS A 548 -50.78 13.68 -46.37
CA LYS A 548 -51.95 13.93 -47.22
C LYS A 548 -51.62 15.01 -48.25
N ASP A 549 -52.42 15.14 -49.31
CA ASP A 549 -52.27 16.20 -50.32
C ASP A 549 -52.32 17.62 -49.73
N THR A 550 -52.94 17.77 -48.55
CA THR A 550 -52.95 19.00 -47.73
C THR A 550 -51.61 19.34 -47.04
N GLY A 551 -50.61 18.46 -47.10
CA GLY A 551 -49.34 18.58 -46.39
C GLY A 551 -49.34 18.09 -44.93
N LEU A 552 -50.51 17.75 -44.37
CA LEU A 552 -50.63 17.20 -43.01
C LEU A 552 -50.28 15.69 -42.96
N PRO A 553 -49.60 15.22 -41.90
CA PRO A 553 -49.35 13.79 -41.69
C PRO A 553 -50.64 12.96 -41.72
N THR A 554 -50.61 11.81 -42.42
CA THR A 554 -51.77 10.93 -42.57
C THR A 554 -52.26 10.38 -41.22
N LEU A 555 -51.32 10.10 -40.32
CA LEU A 555 -51.53 9.43 -39.03
C LEU A 555 -51.63 10.40 -37.84
N LEU A 556 -51.96 11.67 -38.07
CA LEU A 556 -51.89 12.72 -37.05
C LEU A 556 -52.70 12.44 -35.76
N ASP A 557 -53.81 11.70 -35.88
CA ASP A 557 -54.65 11.32 -34.73
C ASP A 557 -54.22 10.01 -34.04
N ASP A 558 -53.29 9.26 -34.64
CA ASP A 558 -52.80 8.00 -34.08
C ASP A 558 -51.90 8.24 -32.85
N ARG A 559 -52.07 7.40 -31.82
CA ARG A 559 -51.31 7.53 -30.56
C ARG A 559 -49.82 7.25 -30.76
N SER A 560 -49.45 6.28 -31.58
CA SER A 560 -48.05 5.95 -31.86
C SER A 560 -47.37 7.08 -32.63
N PHE A 561 -48.09 7.73 -33.55
CA PHE A 561 -47.58 8.89 -34.27
C PHE A 561 -47.31 10.10 -33.35
N LYS A 562 -48.20 10.37 -32.38
CA LYS A 562 -47.96 11.42 -31.37
C LYS A 562 -46.75 11.10 -30.48
N ILE A 563 -46.58 9.85 -30.06
CA ILE A 563 -45.41 9.39 -29.30
C ILE A 563 -44.12 9.55 -30.11
N PHE A 564 -44.15 9.20 -31.40
CA PHE A 564 -43.05 9.40 -32.35
C PHE A 564 -42.62 10.87 -32.40
N MET A 565 -43.53 11.79 -32.71
CA MET A 565 -43.21 13.21 -32.85
C MET A 565 -42.68 13.85 -31.56
N ILE A 566 -43.27 13.51 -30.39
CA ILE A 566 -42.82 14.05 -29.10
C ILE A 566 -41.43 13.53 -28.76
N SER A 567 -41.19 12.23 -28.93
CA SER A 567 -39.89 11.61 -28.61
C SER A 567 -38.80 12.09 -29.56
N ASP A 568 -39.12 12.34 -30.82
CA ASP A 568 -38.18 12.88 -31.81
C ASP A 568 -37.73 14.29 -31.46
N ALA A 569 -38.69 15.16 -31.09
CA ALA A 569 -38.39 16.49 -30.60
C ALA A 569 -37.52 16.46 -29.33
N ILE A 570 -37.84 15.60 -28.35
CA ILE A 570 -37.01 15.44 -27.14
C ILE A 570 -35.59 15.00 -27.50
N SER A 571 -35.45 14.05 -28.43
CA SER A 571 -34.14 13.57 -28.88
C SER A 571 -33.31 14.70 -29.51
N LEU A 572 -33.92 15.51 -30.39
CA LEU A 572 -33.28 16.65 -31.05
C LEU A 572 -32.82 17.73 -30.07
N TYR A 573 -33.69 18.15 -29.15
CA TYR A 573 -33.33 19.18 -28.16
C TYR A 573 -32.25 18.68 -27.20
N ALA A 574 -32.35 17.43 -26.75
CA ALA A 574 -31.36 16.82 -25.87
C ALA A 574 -29.99 16.65 -26.56
N ALA A 575 -29.96 16.16 -27.80
CA ALA A 575 -28.71 16.04 -28.56
C ALA A 575 -28.07 17.40 -28.85
N SER A 576 -28.88 18.41 -29.22
CA SER A 576 -28.40 19.77 -29.47
C SER A 576 -27.77 20.38 -28.21
N THR A 577 -28.42 20.21 -27.06
CA THR A 577 -27.90 20.65 -25.76
C THR A 577 -26.58 19.96 -25.43
N SER A 578 -26.51 18.65 -25.66
CA SER A 578 -25.30 17.85 -25.44
C SER A 578 -24.12 18.34 -26.29
N VAL A 579 -24.33 18.56 -27.60
CA VAL A 579 -23.31 19.10 -28.51
C VAL A 579 -22.83 20.48 -28.07
N LEU A 580 -23.72 21.39 -27.66
CA LEU A 580 -23.33 22.71 -27.15
C LEU A 580 -22.47 22.62 -25.89
N MET A 581 -22.79 21.69 -24.99
CA MET A 581 -22.00 21.50 -23.77
C MET A 581 -20.62 20.91 -24.06
N PHE A 582 -20.51 19.96 -25.00
CA PHE A 582 -19.21 19.46 -25.43
C PHE A 582 -18.40 20.51 -26.19
N LEU A 583 -19.02 21.35 -27.00
CA LEU A 583 -18.37 22.52 -27.60
C LEU A 583 -17.85 23.49 -26.53
N ALA A 584 -18.61 23.71 -25.45
CA ALA A 584 -18.21 24.53 -24.31
C ALA A 584 -17.05 23.92 -23.49
N ILE A 585 -16.78 22.62 -23.63
CA ILE A 585 -15.59 21.93 -23.10
C ILE A 585 -14.41 22.12 -24.03
N LEU A 586 -14.61 21.93 -25.34
CA LEU A 586 -13.54 22.09 -26.34
C LEU A 586 -12.98 23.52 -26.39
N THR A 587 -13.81 24.52 -26.11
CA THR A 587 -13.45 25.95 -26.11
C THR A 587 -13.06 26.50 -24.74
N ALA A 588 -13.00 25.66 -23.69
CA ALA A 588 -12.65 26.11 -22.35
C ALA A 588 -11.16 26.49 -22.21
N ARG A 589 -10.84 27.31 -21.20
CA ARG A 589 -9.47 27.76 -20.91
C ARG A 589 -8.61 26.74 -20.16
N TYR A 590 -9.22 25.69 -19.59
CA TYR A 590 -8.56 24.63 -18.80
C TYR A 590 -7.64 25.17 -17.70
N SER A 591 -8.08 26.20 -16.96
CA SER A 591 -7.33 26.61 -15.75
C SER A 591 -7.47 25.55 -14.66
N MET A 592 -6.49 25.43 -13.76
CA MET A 592 -6.53 24.44 -12.67
C MET A 592 -7.81 24.52 -11.81
N ALA A 593 -8.37 25.73 -11.63
CA ALA A 593 -9.62 25.92 -10.90
C ALA A 593 -10.84 25.37 -11.66
N ASP A 594 -10.82 25.36 -13.00
CA ASP A 594 -11.93 24.86 -13.81
C ASP A 594 -12.12 23.35 -13.66
N PHE A 595 -11.05 22.60 -13.37
CA PHE A 595 -11.07 21.15 -13.13
C PHE A 595 -11.84 20.75 -11.86
N LEU A 596 -12.06 21.68 -10.92
CA LEU A 596 -12.75 21.37 -9.66
C LEU A 596 -14.25 21.17 -9.85
N ARG A 597 -14.89 21.99 -10.68
CA ARG A 597 -16.36 21.99 -10.81
C ARG A 597 -16.85 22.39 -12.18
N SER A 598 -16.27 23.42 -12.79
CA SER A 598 -16.74 23.97 -14.07
C SER A 598 -16.70 22.93 -15.19
N LEU A 599 -15.54 22.31 -15.43
CA LEU A 599 -15.35 21.31 -16.49
C LEU A 599 -16.14 20.01 -16.22
N PRO A 600 -16.05 19.39 -15.03
CA PRO A 600 -16.86 18.20 -14.74
C PRO A 600 -18.37 18.45 -14.85
N THR A 601 -18.87 19.62 -14.43
CA THR A 601 -20.31 19.94 -14.54
C THR A 601 -20.76 20.00 -16.00
N LYS A 602 -19.98 20.63 -16.87
CA LYS A 602 -20.27 20.64 -18.31
C LYS A 602 -20.28 19.23 -18.88
N MET A 603 -19.32 18.38 -18.48
CA MET A 603 -19.23 16.98 -18.89
C MET A 603 -20.46 16.18 -18.43
N VAL A 604 -20.87 16.34 -17.17
CA VAL A 604 -22.06 15.69 -16.60
C VAL A 604 -23.32 16.08 -17.36
N ILE A 605 -23.53 17.38 -17.62
CA ILE A 605 -24.71 17.83 -18.37
C ILE A 605 -24.67 17.30 -19.82
N GLY A 606 -23.51 17.36 -20.47
CA GLY A 606 -23.31 16.87 -21.84
C GLY A 606 -23.61 15.38 -21.98
N LEU A 607 -23.09 14.54 -21.08
CA LEU A 607 -23.34 13.09 -21.07
C LEU A 607 -24.77 12.75 -20.66
N SER A 608 -25.32 13.43 -19.66
CA SER A 608 -26.70 13.18 -19.19
C SER A 608 -27.73 13.48 -20.30
N THR A 609 -27.57 14.61 -20.98
CA THR A 609 -28.46 14.98 -22.10
C THR A 609 -28.27 14.06 -23.31
N LEU A 610 -27.05 13.57 -23.56
CA LEU A 610 -26.79 12.55 -24.59
C LEU A 610 -27.52 11.24 -24.31
N PHE A 611 -27.50 10.75 -23.06
CA PHE A 611 -28.23 9.54 -22.68
C PHE A 611 -29.75 9.69 -22.87
N VAL A 612 -30.30 10.85 -22.48
CA VAL A 612 -31.72 11.16 -22.72
C VAL A 612 -32.05 11.14 -24.21
N SER A 613 -31.16 11.70 -25.05
CA SER A 613 -31.34 11.69 -26.50
C SER A 613 -31.34 10.28 -27.08
N ILE A 614 -30.38 9.43 -26.70
CA ILE A 614 -30.32 8.04 -27.17
C ILE A 614 -31.55 7.23 -26.74
N ALA A 615 -32.02 7.41 -25.50
CA ALA A 615 -33.24 6.76 -25.02
C ALA A 615 -34.48 7.23 -25.80
N ALA A 616 -34.60 8.53 -26.05
CA ALA A 616 -35.69 9.09 -26.85
C ALA A 616 -35.66 8.59 -28.30
N MET A 617 -34.47 8.49 -28.91
CA MET A 617 -34.26 7.90 -30.24
C MET A 617 -34.70 6.42 -30.30
N MET A 618 -34.53 5.65 -29.22
CA MET A 618 -35.04 4.28 -29.18
C MET A 618 -36.57 4.23 -29.13
N VAL A 619 -37.20 5.19 -28.45
CA VAL A 619 -38.66 5.32 -28.43
C VAL A 619 -39.17 5.73 -29.82
N THR A 620 -38.50 6.66 -30.51
CA THR A 620 -38.89 7.04 -31.89
C THR A 620 -38.77 5.86 -32.84
N PHE A 621 -37.65 5.12 -32.79
CA PHE A 621 -37.47 3.92 -33.60
C PHE A 621 -38.58 2.89 -33.33
N SER A 622 -38.87 2.62 -32.06
CA SER A 622 -39.92 1.67 -31.66
C SER A 622 -41.30 2.10 -32.16
N ALA A 623 -41.63 3.39 -32.04
CA ALA A 623 -42.89 3.94 -32.55
C ALA A 623 -42.97 3.83 -34.08
N THR A 624 -41.88 4.10 -34.80
CA THR A 624 -41.80 3.94 -36.26
C THR A 624 -42.06 2.49 -36.68
N VAL A 625 -41.44 1.51 -36.03
CA VAL A 625 -41.65 0.07 -36.33
C VAL A 625 -43.11 -0.33 -36.11
N VAL A 626 -43.74 0.13 -35.02
CA VAL A 626 -45.16 -0.11 -34.75
C VAL A 626 -46.07 0.47 -35.83
N ILE A 627 -45.76 1.69 -36.30
CA ILE A 627 -46.54 2.38 -37.34
C ILE A 627 -46.40 1.66 -38.69
N VAL A 628 -45.18 1.31 -39.10
CA VAL A 628 -44.90 0.71 -40.41
C VAL A 628 -45.44 -0.72 -40.51
N MET A 629 -45.46 -1.48 -39.41
CA MET A 629 -45.91 -2.87 -39.37
C MET A 629 -47.39 -3.04 -39.03
N ASP A 630 -48.19 -1.97 -39.11
CA ASP A 630 -49.65 -1.96 -38.83
C ASP A 630 -50.01 -2.71 -37.53
N ARG A 631 -49.19 -2.52 -36.48
CA ARG A 631 -49.35 -3.15 -35.16
C ARG A 631 -49.34 -4.70 -35.14
N GLN A 632 -48.70 -5.35 -36.10
CA GLN A 632 -48.47 -6.81 -36.06
C GLN A 632 -47.45 -7.20 -34.97
N LEU A 633 -47.95 -7.44 -33.75
CA LEU A 633 -47.12 -7.64 -32.54
C LEU A 633 -46.13 -8.80 -32.63
N GLU A 634 -46.41 -9.83 -33.43
CA GLU A 634 -45.54 -11.00 -33.60
C GLU A 634 -44.16 -10.65 -34.16
N PHE A 635 -44.08 -9.66 -35.07
CA PHE A 635 -42.81 -9.20 -35.68
C PHE A 635 -42.24 -7.96 -35.00
N VAL A 636 -43.09 -7.12 -34.42
CA VAL A 636 -42.68 -5.88 -33.75
C VAL A 636 -41.86 -6.16 -32.49
N VAL A 637 -42.27 -7.12 -31.65
CA VAL A 637 -41.61 -7.39 -30.36
C VAL A 637 -40.16 -7.88 -30.54
N PRO A 638 -39.86 -8.87 -31.40
CA PRO A 638 -38.48 -9.29 -31.64
C PRO A 638 -37.57 -8.18 -32.19
N MET A 639 -38.11 -7.32 -33.08
CA MET A 639 -37.36 -6.21 -33.67
C MET A 639 -36.98 -5.14 -32.63
N ILE A 640 -37.91 -4.79 -31.74
CA ILE A 640 -37.63 -3.85 -30.64
C ILE A 640 -36.61 -4.43 -29.67
N LEU A 641 -36.75 -5.71 -29.31
CA LEU A 641 -35.79 -6.40 -28.42
C LEU A 641 -34.39 -6.42 -29.02
N LEU A 642 -34.27 -6.73 -30.32
CA LEU A 642 -32.98 -6.74 -31.02
C LEU A 642 -32.36 -5.35 -31.10
N ALA A 643 -33.15 -4.32 -31.40
CA ALA A 643 -32.69 -2.93 -31.45
C ALA A 643 -32.29 -2.38 -30.07
N ALA A 644 -32.87 -2.90 -28.98
CA ALA A 644 -32.53 -2.48 -27.62
C ALA A 644 -31.18 -3.01 -27.13
N VAL A 645 -30.66 -4.11 -27.69
CA VAL A 645 -29.39 -4.73 -27.24
C VAL A 645 -28.19 -3.77 -27.33
N PRO A 646 -27.90 -3.10 -28.47
CA PRO A 646 -26.76 -2.19 -28.54
C PRO A 646 -26.89 -0.98 -27.62
N VAL A 647 -28.10 -0.45 -27.44
CA VAL A 647 -28.34 0.73 -26.60
C VAL A 647 -28.24 0.40 -25.12
N THR A 648 -28.81 -0.72 -24.69
CA THR A 648 -28.67 -1.18 -23.31
C THR A 648 -27.21 -1.49 -22.97
N LEU A 649 -26.46 -2.10 -23.90
CA LEU A 649 -25.02 -2.29 -23.76
C LEU A 649 -24.27 -0.96 -23.61
N PHE A 650 -24.59 0.03 -24.45
CA PHE A 650 -23.99 1.36 -24.36
C PHE A 650 -24.28 2.04 -23.01
N MET A 651 -25.54 1.99 -22.54
CA MET A 651 -25.92 2.50 -21.23
C MET A 651 -25.13 1.81 -20.11
N LEU A 652 -25.03 0.48 -20.13
CA LEU A 652 -24.31 -0.28 -19.10
C LEU A 652 -22.81 0.05 -19.06
N LEU A 653 -22.19 0.27 -20.21
CA LEU A 653 -20.75 0.56 -20.31
C LEU A 653 -20.41 2.02 -19.94
N GLN A 654 -21.27 2.98 -20.29
CA GLN A 654 -20.97 4.41 -20.14
C GLN A 654 -21.59 5.04 -18.88
N PHE A 655 -22.64 4.46 -18.32
CA PHE A 655 -23.30 4.99 -17.11
C PHE A 655 -22.40 4.99 -15.86
N PRO A 656 -21.51 3.99 -15.62
CA PRO A 656 -20.57 4.04 -14.51
C PRO A 656 -19.68 5.28 -14.52
N LEU A 657 -19.22 5.70 -15.71
CA LEU A 657 -18.41 6.92 -15.88
C LEU A 657 -19.17 8.17 -15.42
N LEU A 658 -20.45 8.29 -15.79
CA LEU A 658 -21.27 9.43 -15.36
C LEU A 658 -21.43 9.47 -13.84
N ILE A 659 -21.68 8.33 -13.21
CA ILE A 659 -21.77 8.23 -11.74
C ILE A 659 -20.46 8.64 -11.10
N GLU A 660 -19.33 8.14 -11.60
CA GLU A 660 -18.01 8.44 -11.05
C GLU A 660 -17.70 9.93 -11.10
N ILE A 661 -17.98 10.61 -12.21
CA ILE A 661 -17.78 12.06 -12.35
C ILE A 661 -18.71 12.83 -11.40
N VAL A 662 -19.98 12.43 -11.28
CA VAL A 662 -20.93 13.07 -10.36
C VAL A 662 -20.49 12.90 -8.90
N MET A 663 -20.11 11.68 -8.50
CA MET A 663 -19.65 11.40 -7.14
C MET A 663 -18.33 12.12 -6.82
N SER A 664 -17.40 12.19 -7.77
CA SER A 664 -16.14 12.92 -7.60
C SER A 664 -16.36 14.44 -7.47
N THR A 665 -17.31 15.00 -8.23
CA THR A 665 -17.56 16.46 -8.26
C THR A 665 -18.47 16.94 -7.12
N TYR A 666 -19.50 16.17 -6.79
CA TYR A 666 -20.60 16.58 -5.89
C TYR A 666 -20.76 15.69 -4.67
N GLY A 667 -20.07 14.55 -4.60
CA GLY A 667 -20.05 13.72 -3.41
C GLY A 667 -19.43 14.44 -2.22
N PRO A 668 -19.48 13.84 -1.01
CA PRO A 668 -18.74 14.36 0.14
C PRO A 668 -17.27 14.45 -0.25
N SER A 669 -16.84 15.68 -0.55
CA SER A 669 -15.48 15.96 -0.94
C SER A 669 -14.57 15.52 0.19
N ILE A 670 -13.44 14.90 -0.15
CA ILE A 670 -12.32 14.67 0.78
C ILE A 670 -11.96 15.98 1.52
N PHE A 671 -12.27 17.13 0.90
CA PHE A 671 -11.94 18.48 1.34
C PHE A 671 -13.13 19.32 1.84
N ASN A 672 -14.38 18.83 1.78
CA ASN A 672 -15.54 19.58 2.31
C ASN A 672 -16.03 18.89 3.59
N ARG A 673 -15.17 18.95 4.61
CA ARG A 673 -15.39 18.37 5.93
C ARG A 673 -16.10 19.34 6.85
N ASN A 674 -17.33 19.71 6.51
CA ASN A 674 -18.24 20.28 7.51
C ASN A 674 -18.79 19.17 8.42
N LEU A 675 -17.90 18.43 9.08
CA LEU A 675 -18.25 17.67 10.27
C LEU A 675 -17.87 18.56 11.46
N LYS A 676 -18.82 19.41 11.87
CA LYS A 676 -18.74 19.96 13.23
C LYS A 676 -18.54 18.77 14.18
N PRO A 677 -17.54 18.80 15.08
CA PRO A 677 -17.37 17.75 16.05
C PRO A 677 -18.62 17.72 16.92
N TRP A 678 -19.41 16.65 16.78
CA TRP A 678 -20.35 16.25 17.81
C TRP A 678 -19.59 15.31 18.75
N LEU A 679 -18.72 15.91 19.56
CA LEU A 679 -18.17 15.35 20.79
C LEU A 679 -18.02 16.46 21.81
#